data_AF-D6TUK4-F1
#
_entry.id   AF-D6TUK4-F1
#
_cell.length_a   1.000
_cell.length_b   1.000
_cell.length_c   1.000
_cell.angle_alpha   90.00
_cell.angle_beta   90.00
_cell.angle_gamma   90.00
#
_symmetry.space_group_name_H-M   'P 1'
#
loop_
_entity.id
_entity.type
_entity.pdbx_description
1 polymer ?
#
loop_
_entity_poly.entity_id
_entity_poly.type
_entity_poly.pdbx_seq_one_letter_code
_entity_poly.pdbx_strand_id
1 'polypeptide(L)'
;MELTFLGGASEVGASCTLLQVVGRKLLVDGGMRPAAREGQSRLPDLSLLDKQPPEALIITHAHIDHTGALPLIASLLPHIPIYATESTRVLTEVLLRDSVRIMEQEHLRPDGETPLYNAEQVDAFLGRIQVMGFRQPFAPLAGSPDITVQFIPAGHILGAAMLFLETPEGTLFHTGDISLTDQRTIKGLDINALPRADVMITEGTYGNRSHSSRKEEEQKLAATVQAVLARGGRILCPAFAVGRAQEIILILKAYRASGKISPVPIYLDGMVRSVCDVYQQQSHDLQPTLQRHLVNGRRPLFADPQLHVFSVRSFERQGLVLHTKPKMVISSSGMLSGGASPLYALDIAAREQDCLLFTGYQDEESPGYALLNAKQGDRIRIGEQFVTLNCQVTRYNLSGHADSNQIQAVVSKVQPARLILVHGDSEALEALSQRFKHLSVAIPNVGTTLSITPTAKVLVSSATSQRAMHADALLPDVTPLLAEGDPVQDMPSPTLQALWEKAHTHGPFRPWTSVELGQHYYGPDYRPALRSLIEQVLRDATTHFKLGRLGAQTTYQPRASEAIQRLTPLIDLEPGEMVFVQGQNASPQIALVLSAPQDGTLSLVADQWKQAQRPLNVIQLLPGVRRPEWLTLAPGEIKQQLQAWRKQLDNCWIDLFICWERAQGQPFTYVQLCTQVADEDERLAWGLELLAHGRELFNREGESWLPLESEQIEKNPGFSQHLALIRAGVGAAVTVNDQPAILTGKSSWRLFEIQWQAGPTAGQHHKVRSANIRLK
;
A
#
# COMPACT_ATOMS: atom_id res chain seq x y z
N MET A 1 31.85 -13.96 22.68
CA MET A 1 30.90 -13.08 21.97
C MET A 1 31.42 -11.66 22.01
N GLU A 2 31.33 -10.91 20.91
CA GLU A 2 31.68 -9.48 20.88
C GLU A 2 30.49 -8.67 20.37
N LEU A 3 30.25 -7.51 20.98
CA LEU A 3 29.15 -6.61 20.64
C LEU A 3 29.72 -5.24 20.32
N THR A 4 29.60 -4.80 19.08
CA THR A 4 30.05 -3.47 18.64
C THR A 4 28.85 -2.59 18.35
N PHE A 5 28.83 -1.40 18.93
CA PHE A 5 27.70 -0.46 18.80
C PHE A 5 28.05 0.63 17.78
N LEU A 6 27.39 0.62 16.63
CA LEU A 6 27.65 1.53 15.51
C LEU A 6 26.76 2.79 15.60
N GLY A 7 25.67 2.73 16.34
CA GLY A 7 24.76 3.85 16.59
C GLY A 7 23.67 3.50 17.59
N GLY A 8 23.00 4.51 18.16
CA GLY A 8 21.99 4.31 19.21
C GLY A 8 22.59 3.94 20.57
N ALA A 9 23.86 4.22 20.81
CA ALA A 9 24.57 3.93 22.05
C ALA A 9 24.93 5.25 22.77
N SER A 10 24.37 5.45 23.97
CA SER A 10 24.34 6.74 24.68
C SER A 10 23.62 7.87 23.92
N GLU A 11 22.71 7.53 23.03
CA GLU A 11 21.90 8.45 22.24
C GLU A 11 20.58 7.79 21.80
N VAL A 12 19.66 8.59 21.24
CA VAL A 12 18.44 8.12 20.56
C VAL A 12 18.61 8.31 19.05
N GLY A 13 18.21 7.31 18.26
CA GLY A 13 18.33 7.35 16.81
C GLY A 13 19.55 6.60 16.26
N ALA A 14 19.47 6.26 14.96
CA ALA A 14 20.49 5.52 14.22
C ALA A 14 20.94 4.20 14.89
N SER A 15 20.01 3.49 15.53
CA SER A 15 20.25 2.18 16.15
C SER A 15 20.89 1.22 15.16
N CYS A 16 22.06 0.68 15.54
CA CYS A 16 22.81 -0.26 14.72
C CYS A 16 23.82 -1.01 15.60
N THR A 17 23.66 -2.32 15.74
CA THR A 17 24.52 -3.17 16.57
C THR A 17 25.09 -4.32 15.76
N LEU A 18 26.41 -4.49 15.78
CA LEU A 18 27.09 -5.62 15.19
C LEU A 18 27.38 -6.68 16.27
N LEU A 19 26.83 -7.87 16.08
CA LEU A 19 27.01 -9.02 16.97
C LEU A 19 28.02 -9.98 16.33
N GLN A 20 29.07 -10.35 17.06
CA GLN A 20 30.02 -11.39 16.66
C GLN A 20 29.90 -12.59 17.61
N VAL A 21 29.46 -13.72 17.05
CA VAL A 21 29.17 -14.96 17.77
C VAL A 21 29.84 -16.12 17.05
N VAL A 22 30.65 -16.91 17.75
CA VAL A 22 31.39 -18.06 17.17
C VAL A 22 32.23 -17.64 15.95
N GLY A 23 32.80 -16.43 15.99
CA GLY A 23 33.56 -15.84 14.89
C GLY A 23 32.75 -15.39 13.66
N ARG A 24 31.41 -15.51 13.69
CA ARG A 24 30.48 -15.08 12.63
C ARG A 24 29.81 -13.76 13.01
N LYS A 25 29.41 -12.96 12.03
CA LYS A 25 28.89 -11.59 12.28
C LYS A 25 27.45 -11.39 11.81
N LEU A 26 26.64 -10.77 12.66
CA LEU A 26 25.24 -10.44 12.42
C LEU A 26 25.02 -8.94 12.69
N LEU A 27 24.32 -8.25 11.81
CA LEU A 27 23.92 -6.87 12.03
C LEU A 27 22.47 -6.82 12.53
N VAL A 28 22.23 -6.07 13.60
CA VAL A 28 20.89 -5.79 14.13
C VAL A 28 20.57 -4.32 13.91
N ASP A 29 19.48 -4.08 13.18
CA ASP A 29 19.01 -2.76 12.75
C ASP A 29 20.05 -1.96 11.93
N GLY A 30 19.59 -0.82 11.41
CA GLY A 30 20.37 0.10 10.60
C GLY A 30 19.59 1.40 10.44
N GLY A 31 19.51 2.15 11.53
CA GLY A 31 18.70 3.34 11.63
C GLY A 31 19.25 4.60 10.98
N MET A 32 18.45 5.65 10.98
CA MET A 32 18.84 7.01 10.64
C MET A 32 18.25 8.00 11.66
N ARG A 33 18.99 9.05 12.01
CA ARG A 33 18.45 10.17 12.79
C ARG A 33 17.59 11.07 11.87
N PRO A 34 16.28 11.25 12.17
CA PRO A 34 15.41 12.10 11.35
C PRO A 34 15.88 13.57 11.30
N ALA A 35 16.42 14.06 12.42
CA ALA A 35 17.13 15.32 12.55
C ALA A 35 18.43 15.05 13.31
N ALA A 36 19.56 15.52 12.80
CA ALA A 36 20.84 15.43 13.49
C ALA A 36 21.27 16.83 13.92
N ARG A 37 21.82 16.93 15.14
CA ARG A 37 22.38 18.18 15.65
C ARG A 37 23.56 18.61 14.79
N GLU A 38 23.90 19.89 14.84
CA GLU A 38 25.06 20.42 14.10
C GLU A 38 26.34 19.63 14.48
N GLY A 39 27.01 19.05 13.47
CA GLY A 39 28.20 18.20 13.65
C GLY A 39 27.93 16.74 14.01
N GLN A 40 26.68 16.32 14.20
CA GLN A 40 26.30 14.92 14.41
C GLN A 40 25.96 14.23 13.08
N SER A 41 26.44 13.01 12.87
CA SER A 41 26.06 12.21 11.69
C SER A 41 24.58 11.81 11.75
N ARG A 42 23.90 11.76 10.61
CA ARG A 42 22.55 11.16 10.50
C ARG A 42 22.59 9.63 10.49
N LEU A 43 23.72 9.06 10.11
CA LEU A 43 23.93 7.63 9.94
C LEU A 43 24.65 7.02 11.16
N PRO A 44 24.58 5.69 11.34
CA PRO A 44 25.52 4.96 12.18
C PRO A 44 26.95 5.08 11.63
N ASP A 45 27.95 4.78 12.45
CA ASP A 45 29.34 4.71 12.00
C ASP A 45 29.59 3.43 11.18
N LEU A 46 29.26 3.50 9.89
CA LEU A 46 29.38 2.37 8.97
C LEU A 46 30.84 1.99 8.66
N SER A 47 31.82 2.86 8.96
CA SER A 47 33.24 2.55 8.76
C SER A 47 33.72 1.37 9.60
N LEU A 48 33.00 1.08 10.69
CA LEU A 48 33.26 -0.06 11.56
C LEU A 48 32.95 -1.42 10.89
N LEU A 49 32.29 -1.42 9.73
CA LEU A 49 31.99 -2.64 8.95
C LEU A 49 33.17 -3.09 8.06
N ASP A 50 34.17 -2.24 7.83
CA ASP A 50 35.21 -2.45 6.80
C ASP A 50 36.11 -3.66 7.04
N LYS A 51 36.36 -4.05 8.30
CA LYS A 51 37.38 -5.06 8.64
C LYS A 51 36.91 -6.49 8.40
N GLN A 52 35.65 -6.80 8.67
CA GLN A 52 34.96 -8.00 8.16
C GLN A 52 33.46 -7.70 8.16
N PRO A 53 32.78 -7.76 6.99
CA PRO A 53 31.38 -7.41 6.87
C PRO A 53 30.48 -8.43 7.60
N PRO A 54 29.29 -8.01 8.07
CA PRO A 54 28.31 -8.94 8.61
C PRO A 54 27.80 -9.87 7.52
N GLU A 55 27.30 -11.03 7.94
CA GLU A 55 26.86 -12.09 7.04
C GLU A 55 25.34 -12.18 6.94
N ALA A 56 24.60 -11.56 7.87
CA ALA A 56 23.16 -11.38 7.80
C ALA A 56 22.72 -10.11 8.54
N LEU A 57 21.52 -9.62 8.20
CA LEU A 57 20.90 -8.45 8.83
C LEU A 57 19.55 -8.83 9.43
N ILE A 58 19.25 -8.35 10.63
CA ILE A 58 17.99 -8.62 11.33
C ILE A 58 17.36 -7.30 11.76
N ILE A 59 16.08 -7.12 11.47
CA ILE A 59 15.32 -5.89 11.74
C ILE A 59 14.37 -6.13 12.90
N THR A 60 14.44 -5.31 13.94
CA THR A 60 13.54 -5.37 15.11
C THR A 60 12.16 -4.82 14.76
N HIS A 61 12.09 -3.61 14.19
CA HIS A 61 10.84 -2.95 13.85
C HIS A 61 11.04 -1.84 12.80
N ALA A 62 9.93 -1.24 12.35
CA ALA A 62 9.90 -0.43 11.14
C ALA A 62 10.24 1.06 11.29
N HIS A 63 10.52 1.57 12.50
CA HIS A 63 10.81 3.00 12.64
C HIS A 63 12.12 3.39 11.95
N ILE A 64 12.21 4.65 11.49
CA ILE A 64 13.34 5.16 10.69
C ILE A 64 14.65 5.17 11.49
N ASP A 65 14.60 5.35 12.79
CA ASP A 65 15.72 5.20 13.72
C ASP A 65 16.23 3.76 13.87
N HIS A 66 15.55 2.78 13.26
CA HIS A 66 15.97 1.38 13.17
C HIS A 66 16.13 0.88 11.72
N THR A 67 15.46 1.50 10.73
CA THR A 67 15.50 1.04 9.33
C THR A 67 16.04 2.06 8.32
N GLY A 68 16.22 3.30 8.74
CA GLY A 68 16.42 4.44 7.83
C GLY A 68 17.70 4.40 7.00
N ALA A 69 18.76 3.71 7.45
CA ALA A 69 20.00 3.53 6.72
C ALA A 69 20.09 2.17 5.99
N LEU A 70 19.08 1.30 6.13
CA LEU A 70 19.14 -0.05 5.58
C LEU A 70 19.27 -0.12 4.06
N PRO A 71 18.62 0.72 3.24
CA PRO A 71 18.85 0.71 1.79
C PRO A 71 20.32 0.98 1.40
N LEU A 72 20.98 1.88 2.14
CA LEU A 72 22.40 2.17 1.96
C LEU A 72 23.27 0.98 2.41
N ILE A 73 23.06 0.48 3.62
CA ILE A 73 23.80 -0.69 4.16
C ILE A 73 23.64 -1.90 3.24
N ALA A 74 22.42 -2.15 2.77
CA ALA A 74 22.11 -3.27 1.90
C ALA A 74 22.77 -3.10 0.51
N SER A 75 22.93 -1.86 0.03
CA SER A 75 23.70 -1.57 -1.20
C SER A 75 25.19 -1.85 -1.01
N LEU A 76 25.75 -1.56 0.16
CA LEU A 76 27.13 -1.89 0.52
C LEU A 76 27.34 -3.41 0.70
N LEU A 77 26.29 -4.13 1.11
CA LEU A 77 26.31 -5.55 1.42
C LEU A 77 25.27 -6.32 0.56
N PRO A 78 25.50 -6.48 -0.75
CA PRO A 78 24.47 -6.96 -1.69
C PRO A 78 24.06 -8.43 -1.51
N HIS A 79 24.88 -9.25 -0.86
CA HIS A 79 24.69 -10.71 -0.80
C HIS A 79 24.14 -11.24 0.52
N ILE A 80 24.01 -10.40 1.55
CA ILE A 80 23.59 -10.86 2.86
C ILE A 80 22.06 -11.02 2.91
N PRO A 81 21.52 -12.10 3.51
CA PRO A 81 20.10 -12.22 3.79
C PRO A 81 19.67 -11.20 4.84
N ILE A 82 18.42 -10.77 4.74
CA ILE A 82 17.81 -9.77 5.62
C ILE A 82 16.55 -10.38 6.22
N TYR A 83 16.37 -10.29 7.53
CA TYR A 83 15.25 -10.93 8.24
C TYR A 83 14.40 -9.90 8.97
N ALA A 84 13.08 -10.02 8.85
CA ALA A 84 12.11 -9.20 9.58
C ALA A 84 10.79 -9.95 9.76
N THR A 85 9.91 -9.42 10.61
CA THR A 85 8.50 -9.85 10.63
C THR A 85 7.74 -9.29 9.42
N GLU A 86 6.59 -9.88 9.09
CA GLU A 86 5.80 -9.47 7.91
C GLU A 86 5.35 -8.01 8.02
N SER A 87 4.72 -7.66 9.14
CA SER A 87 4.26 -6.30 9.43
C SER A 87 5.39 -5.28 9.41
N THR A 88 6.57 -5.63 9.96
CA THR A 88 7.75 -4.77 9.90
C THR A 88 8.17 -4.53 8.45
N ARG A 89 8.28 -5.58 7.62
CA ARG A 89 8.62 -5.44 6.20
C ARG A 89 7.70 -4.48 5.45
N VAL A 90 6.38 -4.63 5.64
CA VAL A 90 5.37 -3.79 4.95
C VAL A 90 5.41 -2.34 5.45
N LEU A 91 5.56 -2.12 6.76
CA LEU A 91 5.67 -0.78 7.31
C LEU A 91 6.96 -0.09 6.86
N THR A 92 8.10 -0.80 6.90
CA THR A 92 9.39 -0.29 6.43
C THR A 92 9.33 0.17 4.97
N GLU A 93 8.60 -0.54 4.11
CA GLU A 93 8.36 -0.08 2.73
C GLU A 93 7.69 1.31 2.69
N VAL A 94 6.61 1.51 3.45
CA VAL A 94 5.89 2.80 3.48
C VAL A 94 6.80 3.93 3.99
N LEU A 95 7.55 3.67 5.06
CA LEU A 95 8.44 4.65 5.68
C LEU A 95 9.61 5.01 4.76
N LEU A 96 10.27 4.03 4.15
CA LEU A 96 11.44 4.27 3.28
C LEU A 96 11.05 4.95 1.97
N ARG A 97 9.88 4.64 1.39
CA ARG A 97 9.40 5.34 0.19
C ARG A 97 9.10 6.82 0.47
N ASP A 98 8.55 7.13 1.64
CA ASP A 98 8.36 8.53 2.04
C ASP A 98 9.67 9.22 2.38
N SER A 99 10.62 8.49 2.98
CA SER A 99 12.00 8.97 3.21
C SER A 99 12.67 9.40 1.90
N VAL A 100 12.61 8.57 0.86
CA VAL A 100 13.11 8.93 -0.49
C VAL A 100 12.47 10.22 -0.98
N ARG A 101 11.14 10.32 -0.92
CA ARG A 101 10.41 11.52 -1.34
C ARG A 101 10.83 12.76 -0.56
N ILE A 102 11.03 12.65 0.75
CA ILE A 102 11.47 13.77 1.60
C ILE A 102 12.89 14.19 1.21
N MET A 103 13.82 13.25 1.08
CA MET A 103 15.20 13.53 0.69
C MET A 103 15.27 14.16 -0.72
N GLU A 104 14.49 13.68 -1.68
CA GLU A 104 14.39 14.29 -3.02
C GLU A 104 13.87 15.74 -2.95
N GLN A 105 12.89 16.01 -2.07
CA GLN A 105 12.39 17.37 -1.87
C GLN A 105 13.42 18.28 -1.19
N GLU A 106 14.18 17.76 -0.23
CA GLU A 106 15.28 18.48 0.42
C GLU A 106 16.40 18.77 -0.57
N HIS A 107 16.75 17.82 -1.44
CA HIS A 107 17.78 17.95 -2.47
C HIS A 107 17.51 19.10 -3.47
N LEU A 108 16.23 19.41 -3.74
CA LEU A 108 15.84 20.51 -4.63
C LEU A 108 16.04 21.90 -4.01
N ARG A 109 16.41 22.00 -2.73
CA ARG A 109 16.71 23.29 -2.07
C ARG A 109 18.11 23.78 -2.43
N PRO A 110 18.38 25.10 -2.41
CA PRO A 110 19.70 25.65 -2.76
C PRO A 110 20.87 25.09 -1.93
N ASP A 111 20.59 24.68 -0.70
CA ASP A 111 21.51 24.08 0.28
C ASP A 111 21.18 22.60 0.56
N GLY A 112 20.42 21.96 -0.32
CA GLY A 112 19.97 20.58 -0.17
C GLY A 112 21.09 19.55 -0.28
N GLU A 113 21.08 18.56 0.61
CA GLU A 113 21.99 17.42 0.55
C GLU A 113 21.60 16.44 -0.57
N THR A 114 22.55 15.65 -1.05
CA THR A 114 22.26 14.52 -1.94
C THR A 114 21.48 13.44 -1.18
N PRO A 115 20.40 12.87 -1.74
CA PRO A 115 19.67 11.78 -1.10
C PRO A 115 20.59 10.61 -0.76
N LEU A 116 20.41 10.04 0.44
CA LEU A 116 21.23 8.91 0.93
C LEU A 116 21.02 7.63 0.11
N TYR A 117 19.83 7.48 -0.46
CA TYR A 117 19.44 6.38 -1.32
C TYR A 117 18.22 6.79 -2.18
N ASN A 118 18.02 6.06 -3.27
CA ASN A 118 16.90 6.26 -4.20
C ASN A 118 15.84 5.13 -4.09
N ALA A 119 14.77 5.25 -4.88
CA ALA A 119 13.68 4.27 -4.89
C ALA A 119 14.12 2.86 -5.33
N GLU A 120 15.07 2.74 -6.26
CA GLU A 120 15.56 1.45 -6.75
C GLU A 120 16.34 0.70 -5.66
N GLN A 121 17.14 1.41 -4.86
CA GLN A 121 17.84 0.85 -3.71
C GLN A 121 16.87 0.40 -2.62
N VAL A 122 15.76 1.13 -2.42
CA VAL A 122 14.67 0.69 -1.52
C VAL A 122 14.03 -0.59 -2.05
N ASP A 123 13.70 -0.67 -3.33
CA ASP A 123 13.10 -1.87 -3.92
C ASP A 123 14.05 -3.08 -3.85
N ALA A 124 15.34 -2.88 -4.12
CA ALA A 124 16.36 -3.93 -4.00
C ALA A 124 16.59 -4.41 -2.56
N PHE A 125 16.51 -3.50 -1.58
CA PHE A 125 16.53 -3.84 -0.17
C PHE A 125 15.29 -4.65 0.23
N LEU A 126 14.09 -4.15 -0.10
CA LEU A 126 12.82 -4.80 0.24
C LEU A 126 12.69 -6.19 -0.39
N GLY A 127 13.19 -6.38 -1.61
CA GLY A 127 13.18 -7.65 -2.33
C GLY A 127 14.03 -8.75 -1.68
N ARG A 128 14.96 -8.39 -0.78
CA ARG A 128 15.82 -9.34 -0.05
C ARG A 128 15.33 -9.71 1.33
N ILE A 129 14.30 -9.04 1.84
CA ILE A 129 13.77 -9.32 3.18
C ILE A 129 13.05 -10.67 3.18
N GLN A 130 13.59 -11.60 3.94
CA GLN A 130 12.97 -12.88 4.30
C GLN A 130 12.09 -12.66 5.52
N VAL A 131 10.80 -12.99 5.37
CA VAL A 131 9.80 -12.84 6.42
C VAL A 131 9.84 -14.06 7.33
N MET A 132 9.95 -13.83 8.64
CA MET A 132 9.88 -14.87 9.65
C MET A 132 8.72 -14.60 10.62
N GLY A 133 8.05 -15.67 11.05
CA GLY A 133 6.97 -15.60 12.02
C GLY A 133 7.48 -15.38 13.45
N PHE A 134 6.61 -14.84 14.31
CA PHE A 134 6.89 -14.78 15.74
C PHE A 134 7.05 -16.19 16.33
N ARG A 135 7.97 -16.32 17.28
CA ARG A 135 8.24 -17.54 18.05
C ARG A 135 8.66 -18.73 17.21
N GLN A 136 9.16 -18.49 15.99
CA GLN A 136 9.74 -19.51 15.13
C GLN A 136 11.26 -19.31 15.07
N PRO A 137 12.06 -20.21 15.66
CA PRO A 137 13.51 -20.16 15.55
C PRO A 137 13.96 -20.35 14.10
N PHE A 138 14.98 -19.61 13.67
CA PHE A 138 15.64 -19.78 12.38
C PHE A 138 17.14 -19.54 12.50
N ALA A 139 17.92 -20.15 11.61
CA ALA A 139 19.37 -19.96 11.55
C ALA A 139 19.69 -18.85 10.52
N PRO A 140 20.10 -17.64 10.95
CA PRO A 140 20.38 -16.53 10.02
C PRO A 140 21.69 -16.71 9.24
N LEU A 141 22.57 -17.61 9.67
CA LEU A 141 23.92 -17.80 9.13
C LEU A 141 24.02 -19.13 8.40
N ALA A 142 24.35 -19.09 7.11
CA ALA A 142 24.59 -20.29 6.32
C ALA A 142 25.73 -21.13 6.94
N GLY A 143 25.52 -22.43 7.10
CA GLY A 143 26.51 -23.36 7.66
C GLY A 143 26.68 -23.31 9.18
N SER A 144 25.90 -22.51 9.91
CA SER A 144 25.92 -22.43 11.39
C SER A 144 24.52 -22.65 11.98
N PRO A 145 23.98 -23.88 11.92
CA PRO A 145 22.64 -24.19 12.42
C PRO A 145 22.51 -24.10 13.95
N ASP A 146 23.65 -24.05 14.64
CA ASP A 146 23.82 -23.87 16.09
C ASP A 146 23.66 -22.40 16.54
N ILE A 147 23.60 -21.46 15.61
CA ILE A 147 23.27 -20.06 15.87
C ILE A 147 21.84 -19.83 15.39
N THR A 148 20.91 -19.70 16.34
CA THR A 148 19.48 -19.49 16.01
C THR A 148 18.96 -18.16 16.56
N VAL A 149 18.06 -17.53 15.83
CA VAL A 149 17.32 -16.33 16.21
C VAL A 149 15.84 -16.65 16.27
N GLN A 150 15.14 -16.09 17.25
CA GLN A 150 13.68 -16.13 17.34
C GLN A 150 13.14 -14.71 17.56
N PHE A 151 12.12 -14.32 16.77
CA PHE A 151 11.38 -13.08 16.98
C PHE A 151 10.35 -13.25 18.11
N ILE A 152 10.36 -12.38 19.11
CA ILE A 152 9.38 -12.34 20.19
C ILE A 152 8.63 -10.99 20.16
N PRO A 153 7.29 -10.95 20.22
CA PRO A 153 6.53 -9.68 20.11
C PRO A 153 6.96 -8.65 21.17
N ALA A 154 7.31 -7.44 20.73
CA ALA A 154 7.83 -6.37 21.59
C ALA A 154 6.75 -5.46 22.21
N GLY A 155 5.53 -5.45 21.63
CA GLY A 155 4.41 -4.63 22.10
C GLY A 155 4.52 -3.13 21.79
N HIS A 156 5.55 -2.71 21.04
CA HIS A 156 5.87 -1.31 20.73
C HIS A 156 5.05 -0.74 19.54
N ILE A 157 5.21 -1.31 18.35
CA ILE A 157 4.38 -1.06 17.16
C ILE A 157 4.00 -2.38 16.48
N LEU A 158 3.09 -2.34 15.52
CA LEU A 158 2.70 -3.51 14.73
C LEU A 158 3.92 -4.17 14.09
N GLY A 159 4.09 -5.49 14.31
CA GLY A 159 5.25 -6.24 13.83
C GLY A 159 6.53 -6.12 14.65
N ALA A 160 6.60 -5.22 15.64
CA ALA A 160 7.82 -5.02 16.42
C ALA A 160 8.24 -6.28 17.18
N ALA A 161 9.51 -6.62 17.10
CA ALA A 161 10.07 -7.85 17.65
C ALA A 161 11.35 -7.61 18.45
N MET A 162 11.43 -8.25 19.61
CA MET A 162 12.67 -8.54 20.30
C MET A 162 13.33 -9.76 19.65
N LEU A 163 14.64 -9.86 19.73
CA LEU A 163 15.45 -10.95 19.20
C LEU A 163 15.97 -11.80 20.35
N PHE A 164 15.64 -13.09 20.37
CA PHE A 164 16.29 -14.08 21.23
C PHE A 164 17.27 -14.90 20.39
N LEU A 165 18.55 -14.82 20.75
CA LEU A 165 19.64 -15.51 20.08
C LEU A 165 20.15 -16.64 20.98
N GLU A 166 20.22 -17.84 20.43
CA GLU A 166 20.85 -18.99 21.07
C GLU A 166 22.09 -19.37 20.27
N THR A 167 23.23 -19.48 20.95
CA THR A 167 24.54 -19.77 20.35
C THR A 167 25.35 -20.70 21.25
N PRO A 168 26.39 -21.37 20.74
CA PRO A 168 27.33 -22.13 21.55
C PRO A 168 28.04 -21.31 22.65
N GLU A 169 28.14 -20.00 22.48
CA GLU A 169 28.77 -19.09 23.45
C GLU A 169 27.83 -18.62 24.56
N GLY A 170 26.53 -18.96 24.46
CA GLY A 170 25.48 -18.52 25.37
C GLY A 170 24.31 -17.86 24.63
N THR A 171 23.42 -17.25 25.41
CA THR A 171 22.17 -16.66 24.95
C THR A 171 22.20 -15.14 25.02
N LEU A 172 21.65 -14.48 24.00
CA LEU A 172 21.54 -13.02 23.93
C LEU A 172 20.11 -12.60 23.67
N PHE A 173 19.65 -11.57 24.36
CA PHE A 173 18.32 -11.01 24.20
C PHE A 173 18.40 -9.52 23.84
N HIS A 174 18.04 -9.18 22.60
CA HIS A 174 18.03 -7.79 22.12
C HIS A 174 16.59 -7.30 22.01
N THR A 175 16.20 -6.30 22.80
CA THR A 175 14.78 -5.92 22.86
C THR A 175 14.30 -5.11 21.66
N GLY A 176 15.18 -4.30 21.06
CA GLY A 176 14.71 -3.15 20.28
C GLY A 176 13.85 -2.24 21.17
N ASP A 177 12.84 -1.60 20.60
CA ASP A 177 11.86 -0.85 21.37
C ASP A 177 10.71 -1.75 21.85
N ILE A 178 10.32 -1.60 23.12
CA ILE A 178 9.33 -2.45 23.81
C ILE A 178 8.25 -1.63 24.50
N SER A 179 7.07 -2.24 24.70
CA SER A 179 6.07 -1.71 25.62
C SER A 179 5.27 -2.83 26.26
N LEU A 180 5.09 -2.75 27.58
CA LEU A 180 4.27 -3.71 28.34
C LEU A 180 2.81 -3.27 28.42
N THR A 181 2.51 -2.03 28.04
CA THR A 181 1.16 -1.49 28.12
C THR A 181 0.35 -1.92 26.90
N ASP A 182 -0.80 -2.55 27.11
CA ASP A 182 -1.75 -2.80 26.02
C ASP A 182 -2.14 -1.48 25.34
N GLN A 183 -1.96 -1.46 24.02
CA GLN A 183 -2.34 -0.36 23.14
C GLN A 183 -3.68 -0.68 22.49
N ARG A 184 -4.43 0.29 21.98
CA ARG A 184 -5.74 0.00 21.33
C ARG A 184 -5.56 -0.88 20.09
N THR A 185 -4.46 -0.70 19.36
CA THR A 185 -4.11 -1.41 18.12
C THR A 185 -3.49 -2.78 18.36
N ILE A 186 -2.52 -2.88 19.28
CA ILE A 186 -1.72 -4.07 19.52
C ILE A 186 -1.65 -4.44 21.00
N LYS A 187 -1.36 -5.70 21.30
CA LYS A 187 -1.14 -6.16 22.67
C LYS A 187 0.23 -5.70 23.15
N GLY A 188 0.34 -5.36 24.44
CA GLY A 188 1.62 -5.15 25.10
C GLY A 188 2.43 -6.45 25.19
N LEU A 189 3.71 -6.30 25.50
CA LEU A 189 4.64 -7.38 25.74
C LEU A 189 4.13 -8.32 26.84
N ASP A 190 4.00 -9.61 26.51
CA ASP A 190 3.77 -10.66 27.49
C ASP A 190 5.07 -11.05 28.19
N ILE A 191 5.30 -10.42 29.35
CA ILE A 191 6.47 -10.66 30.19
C ILE A 191 6.61 -12.14 30.58
N ASN A 192 5.52 -12.89 30.76
CA ASN A 192 5.61 -14.27 31.23
C ASN A 192 6.23 -15.20 30.19
N ALA A 193 6.10 -14.85 28.92
CA ALA A 193 6.59 -15.60 27.78
C ALA A 193 8.05 -15.26 27.41
N LEU A 194 8.74 -14.45 28.22
CA LEU A 194 10.15 -14.12 28.03
C LEU A 194 11.08 -15.22 28.56
N PRO A 195 12.11 -15.61 27.79
CA PRO A 195 13.12 -16.57 28.23
C PRO A 195 14.11 -15.89 29.19
N ARG A 196 14.96 -16.72 29.83
CA ARG A 196 16.19 -16.22 30.44
C ARG A 196 17.25 -16.01 29.35
N ALA A 197 18.18 -15.09 29.59
CA ALA A 197 19.32 -14.88 28.69
C ALA A 197 20.59 -14.58 29.49
N ASP A 198 21.77 -14.87 28.95
CA ASP A 198 23.05 -14.52 29.59
C ASP A 198 23.35 -13.03 29.43
N VAL A 199 23.07 -12.50 28.23
CA VAL A 199 23.25 -11.09 27.86
C VAL A 199 21.92 -10.49 27.45
N MET A 200 21.61 -9.29 27.93
CA MET A 200 20.46 -8.52 27.48
C MET A 200 20.87 -7.13 27.02
N ILE A 201 20.48 -6.75 25.81
CA ILE A 201 20.58 -5.40 25.25
C ILE A 201 19.17 -4.82 25.25
N THR A 202 18.95 -3.71 25.95
CA THR A 202 17.62 -3.09 26.07
C THR A 202 17.63 -1.59 25.84
N GLU A 203 16.52 -1.08 25.29
CA GLU A 203 16.30 0.37 25.19
C GLU A 203 16.26 1.03 26.57
N GLY A 204 16.49 2.34 26.60
CA GLY A 204 16.44 3.19 27.79
C GLY A 204 15.75 4.53 27.57
N THR A 205 14.92 4.66 26.53
CA THR A 205 14.27 5.90 26.10
C THR A 205 13.59 6.68 27.24
N TYR A 206 12.95 5.97 28.17
CA TYR A 206 12.29 6.55 29.35
C TYR A 206 12.88 6.04 30.66
N GLY A 207 14.18 5.77 30.69
CA GLY A 207 14.91 5.23 31.85
C GLY A 207 14.85 6.11 33.11
N ASN A 208 14.66 7.42 32.96
CA ASN A 208 14.49 8.39 34.06
C ASN A 208 13.02 8.73 34.36
N ARG A 209 12.03 8.10 33.68
CA ARG A 209 10.61 8.45 33.83
C ARG A 209 9.77 7.27 34.29
N SER A 210 8.63 7.61 34.89
CA SER A 210 7.51 6.69 35.12
C SER A 210 6.29 7.24 34.39
N HIS A 211 5.57 6.38 33.68
CA HIS A 211 4.36 6.81 32.97
C HIS A 211 3.18 6.96 33.94
N SER A 212 2.36 7.97 33.69
CA SER A 212 1.02 8.05 34.27
C SER A 212 0.14 6.94 33.69
N SER A 213 -0.96 6.65 34.38
CA SER A 213 -1.96 5.69 33.90
C SER A 213 -2.42 6.05 32.49
N ARG A 214 -2.26 5.13 31.53
CA ARG A 214 -2.71 5.32 30.14
C ARG A 214 -4.20 5.71 30.09
N LYS A 215 -5.01 5.10 30.95
CA LYS A 215 -6.44 5.39 31.06
C LYS A 215 -6.70 6.84 31.47
N GLU A 216 -5.92 7.38 32.41
CA GLU A 216 -6.03 8.78 32.82
C GLU A 216 -5.60 9.73 31.71
N GLU A 217 -4.50 9.43 31.01
CA GLU A 217 -4.05 10.22 29.87
C GLU A 217 -5.08 10.24 28.73
N GLU A 218 -5.70 9.09 28.42
CA GLU A 218 -6.80 9.03 27.46
C GLU A 218 -8.00 9.87 27.90
N GLN A 219 -8.36 9.85 29.20
CA GLN A 219 -9.46 10.65 29.73
C GLN A 219 -9.17 12.15 29.66
N LYS A 220 -7.96 12.58 30.02
CA LYS A 220 -7.54 13.98 29.91
C LYS A 220 -7.55 14.44 28.45
N LEU A 221 -7.03 13.61 27.54
CA LEU A 221 -7.06 13.88 26.10
C LEU A 221 -8.49 14.07 25.61
N ALA A 222 -9.39 13.15 25.94
CA ALA A 222 -10.78 13.22 25.52
C ALA A 222 -11.50 14.44 26.10
N ALA A 223 -11.26 14.78 27.37
CA ALA A 223 -11.82 15.95 28.02
C ALA A 223 -11.38 17.26 27.35
N THR A 224 -10.09 17.39 27.04
CA THR A 224 -9.56 18.57 26.33
C THR A 224 -10.11 18.66 24.92
N VAL A 225 -10.14 17.54 24.17
CA VAL A 225 -10.74 17.52 22.83
C VAL A 225 -12.19 18.01 22.89
N GLN A 226 -13.00 17.46 23.80
CA GLN A 226 -14.39 17.90 23.95
C GLN A 226 -14.52 19.37 24.35
N ALA A 227 -13.67 19.88 25.25
CA ALA A 227 -13.69 21.28 25.67
C ALA A 227 -13.34 22.24 24.52
N VAL A 228 -12.38 21.89 23.67
CA VAL A 228 -12.02 22.67 22.47
C VAL A 228 -13.18 22.68 21.47
N LEU A 229 -13.80 21.52 21.22
CA LEU A 229 -14.92 21.42 20.30
C LEU A 229 -16.16 22.17 20.81
N ALA A 230 -16.43 22.13 22.11
CA ALA A 230 -17.58 22.81 22.73
C ALA A 230 -17.52 24.34 22.59
N ARG A 231 -16.32 24.94 22.60
CA ARG A 231 -16.11 26.37 22.34
C ARG A 231 -15.98 26.72 20.84
N GLY A 232 -16.26 25.78 19.95
CA GLY A 232 -16.18 26.01 18.50
C GLY A 232 -14.75 26.00 17.93
N GLY A 233 -13.78 25.49 18.68
CA GLY A 233 -12.38 25.41 18.27
C GLY A 233 -12.07 24.27 17.32
N ARG A 234 -10.93 24.37 16.64
CA ARG A 234 -10.34 23.37 15.76
C ARG A 234 -9.11 22.76 16.44
N ILE A 235 -8.84 21.49 16.13
CA ILE A 235 -7.73 20.77 16.76
C ILE A 235 -6.80 20.24 15.68
N LEU A 236 -5.50 20.47 15.84
CA LEU A 236 -4.48 19.71 15.13
C LEU A 236 -3.77 18.80 16.12
N CYS A 237 -3.67 17.52 15.76
CA CYS A 237 -2.85 16.54 16.43
C CYS A 237 -1.72 16.10 15.50
N PRO A 238 -0.53 16.71 15.61
CA PRO A 238 0.66 16.20 14.95
C PRO A 238 0.99 14.84 15.55
N ALA A 239 1.10 13.82 14.71
CA ALA A 239 1.40 12.46 15.16
C ALA A 239 2.45 11.78 14.28
N PHE A 240 3.28 10.95 14.90
CA PHE A 240 4.10 9.98 14.17
C PHE A 240 3.16 9.06 13.38
N ALA A 241 3.49 8.83 12.11
CA ALA A 241 2.60 8.16 11.17
C ALA A 241 2.35 6.69 11.54
N VAL A 242 3.31 6.06 12.22
CA VAL A 242 3.28 4.67 12.67
C VAL A 242 3.07 4.58 14.17
N GLY A 243 2.13 3.73 14.58
CA GLY A 243 1.75 3.53 15.98
C GLY A 243 0.87 4.65 16.53
N ARG A 244 1.45 5.83 16.76
CA ARG A 244 0.80 6.90 17.53
C ARG A 244 -0.50 7.38 16.90
N ALA A 245 -0.51 7.65 15.60
CA ALA A 245 -1.71 8.16 14.94
C ALA A 245 -2.87 7.17 15.00
N GLN A 246 -2.59 5.87 14.79
CA GLN A 246 -3.58 4.80 14.85
C GLN A 246 -4.19 4.67 16.25
N GLU A 247 -3.35 4.77 17.30
CA GLU A 247 -3.81 4.79 18.69
C GLU A 247 -4.80 5.94 18.96
N ILE A 248 -4.44 7.17 18.56
CA ILE A 248 -5.29 8.34 18.78
C ILE A 248 -6.64 8.17 18.08
N ILE A 249 -6.64 7.66 16.83
CA ILE A 249 -7.88 7.42 16.08
C ILE A 249 -8.80 6.46 16.85
N LEU A 250 -8.28 5.36 17.37
CA LEU A 250 -9.08 4.39 18.12
C LEU A 250 -9.54 4.92 19.48
N ILE A 251 -8.72 5.71 20.18
CA ILE A 251 -9.11 6.42 21.41
C ILE A 251 -10.29 7.34 21.09
N LEU A 252 -10.18 8.20 20.08
CA LEU A 252 -11.24 9.13 19.71
C LEU A 252 -12.53 8.39 19.31
N LYS A 253 -12.43 7.29 18.55
CA LYS A 253 -13.59 6.44 18.21
C LYS A 253 -14.26 5.88 19.45
N ALA A 254 -13.50 5.36 20.41
CA ALA A 254 -14.04 4.79 21.65
C ALA A 254 -14.75 5.86 22.50
N TYR A 255 -14.14 7.03 22.69
CA TYR A 255 -14.74 8.10 23.49
C TYR A 255 -15.96 8.74 22.81
N ARG A 256 -15.98 8.80 21.47
CA ARG A 256 -17.18 9.16 20.69
C ARG A 256 -18.31 8.17 20.87
N ALA A 257 -18.03 6.87 20.74
CA ALA A 257 -19.04 5.83 20.93
C ALA A 257 -19.65 5.88 22.34
N SER A 258 -18.88 6.33 23.35
CA SER A 258 -19.37 6.55 24.71
C SER A 258 -20.07 7.90 24.95
N GLY A 259 -20.23 8.74 23.93
CA GLY A 259 -20.87 10.06 24.03
C GLY A 259 -20.01 11.15 24.70
N LYS A 260 -18.73 10.88 25.00
CA LYS A 260 -17.84 11.83 25.69
C LYS A 260 -17.19 12.86 24.77
N ILE A 261 -17.15 12.58 23.46
CA ILE A 261 -16.62 13.49 22.44
C ILE A 261 -17.70 13.69 21.37
N SER A 262 -17.92 14.95 21.00
CA SER A 262 -18.88 15.35 19.98
C SER A 262 -18.50 14.80 18.59
N PRO A 263 -19.47 14.41 17.75
CA PRO A 263 -19.22 13.81 16.44
C PRO A 263 -18.82 14.85 15.38
N VAL A 264 -17.68 15.51 15.57
CA VAL A 264 -17.11 16.43 14.57
C VAL A 264 -16.30 15.69 13.51
N PRO A 265 -16.05 16.25 12.32
CA PRO A 265 -15.14 15.63 11.36
C PRO A 265 -13.71 15.46 11.89
N ILE A 266 -13.17 14.24 11.80
CA ILE A 266 -11.74 13.93 11.99
C ILE A 266 -11.13 13.67 10.62
N TYR A 267 -10.07 14.39 10.28
CA TYR A 267 -9.37 14.29 9.02
C TYR A 267 -7.99 13.65 9.21
N LEU A 268 -7.70 12.61 8.43
CA LEU A 268 -6.42 11.90 8.43
C LEU A 268 -5.60 12.37 7.23
N ASP A 269 -4.42 12.94 7.47
CA ASP A 269 -3.53 13.43 6.41
C ASP A 269 -2.08 12.97 6.60
N GLY A 270 -1.30 13.13 5.55
CA GLY A 270 0.08 12.65 5.46
C GLY A 270 0.15 11.14 5.36
N MET A 271 1.24 10.59 5.87
CA MET A 271 1.53 9.16 5.86
C MET A 271 0.59 8.38 6.78
N VAL A 272 -0.08 9.04 7.72
CA VAL A 272 -1.09 8.43 8.62
C VAL A 272 -2.09 7.57 7.85
N ARG A 273 -2.54 8.03 6.67
CA ARG A 273 -3.48 7.29 5.82
C ARG A 273 -2.91 5.94 5.36
N SER A 274 -1.74 5.98 4.73
CA SER A 274 -1.09 4.78 4.20
C SER A 274 -0.78 3.78 5.30
N VAL A 275 -0.37 4.24 6.48
CA VAL A 275 -0.10 3.35 7.62
C VAL A 275 -1.37 2.77 8.22
N CYS A 276 -2.47 3.53 8.27
CA CYS A 276 -3.78 2.98 8.65
C CYS A 276 -4.19 1.83 7.72
N ASP A 277 -3.95 1.96 6.42
CA ASP A 277 -4.22 0.89 5.45
C ASP A 277 -3.37 -0.35 5.73
N VAL A 278 -2.07 -0.17 6.03
CA VAL A 278 -1.17 -1.28 6.42
C VAL A 278 -1.66 -1.97 7.69
N TYR A 279 -1.99 -1.23 8.75
CA TYR A 279 -2.49 -1.82 10.01
C TYR A 279 -3.75 -2.66 9.77
N GLN A 280 -4.65 -2.20 8.88
CA GLN A 280 -5.86 -2.93 8.56
C GLN A 280 -5.57 -4.21 7.75
N GLN A 281 -4.62 -4.17 6.82
CA GLN A 281 -4.22 -5.32 6.00
C GLN A 281 -3.49 -6.38 6.83
N GLN A 282 -2.61 -5.94 7.73
CA GLN A 282 -1.83 -6.78 8.65
C GLN A 282 -2.63 -7.11 9.92
N SER A 283 -3.87 -7.54 9.72
CA SER A 283 -4.83 -7.74 10.81
C SER A 283 -4.41 -8.81 11.82
N HIS A 284 -3.61 -9.80 11.41
CA HIS A 284 -3.18 -10.91 12.27
C HIS A 284 -2.32 -10.47 13.46
N ASP A 285 -1.63 -9.33 13.37
CA ASP A 285 -0.80 -8.76 14.43
C ASP A 285 -1.56 -7.74 15.31
N LEU A 286 -2.82 -7.40 14.97
CA LEU A 286 -3.66 -6.51 15.78
C LEU A 286 -4.20 -7.21 17.03
N GLN A 287 -4.72 -6.42 17.97
CA GLN A 287 -5.50 -6.92 19.10
C GLN A 287 -6.64 -7.87 18.65
N PRO A 288 -6.89 -8.99 19.38
CA PRO A 288 -7.94 -9.95 19.03
C PRO A 288 -9.36 -9.35 18.94
N THR A 289 -9.62 -8.24 19.62
CA THR A 289 -10.89 -7.49 19.52
C THR A 289 -11.04 -6.81 18.17
N LEU A 290 -9.96 -6.24 17.62
CA LEU A 290 -9.93 -5.61 16.31
C LEU A 290 -9.94 -6.63 15.18
N GLN A 291 -9.27 -7.76 15.35
CA GLN A 291 -9.35 -8.89 14.42
C GLN A 291 -10.80 -9.34 14.23
N ARG A 292 -11.51 -9.59 15.34
CA ARG A 292 -12.95 -9.93 15.32
C ARG A 292 -13.80 -8.83 14.71
N HIS A 293 -13.47 -7.56 14.98
CA HIS A 293 -14.18 -6.43 14.37
C HIS A 293 -14.03 -6.41 12.84
N LEU A 294 -12.84 -6.70 12.31
CA LEU A 294 -12.59 -6.76 10.87
C LEU A 294 -13.32 -7.93 10.21
N VAL A 295 -13.32 -9.12 10.85
CA VAL A 295 -14.03 -10.30 10.36
C VAL A 295 -15.54 -10.10 10.35
N ASN A 296 -16.11 -9.55 11.42
CA ASN A 296 -17.57 -9.45 11.60
C ASN A 296 -18.17 -8.17 11.01
N GLY A 297 -17.42 -7.07 10.99
CA GLY A 297 -17.96 -5.73 10.88
C GLY A 297 -18.07 -5.18 9.45
N ARG A 298 -17.31 -5.71 8.48
CA ARG A 298 -17.18 -5.15 7.11
C ARG A 298 -16.96 -3.62 7.08
N ARG A 299 -16.42 -3.02 8.15
CA ARG A 299 -16.20 -1.58 8.29
C ARG A 299 -14.70 -1.27 8.38
N PRO A 300 -14.24 -0.12 7.83
CA PRO A 300 -12.86 0.29 7.99
C PRO A 300 -12.52 0.58 9.46
N LEU A 301 -11.33 0.14 9.89
CA LEU A 301 -10.88 0.28 11.26
C LEU A 301 -10.57 1.74 11.62
N PHE A 302 -9.95 2.49 10.70
CA PHE A 302 -9.45 3.85 10.96
C PHE A 302 -10.25 4.93 10.24
N ALA A 303 -10.46 4.80 8.93
CA ALA A 303 -11.22 5.77 8.12
C ALA A 303 -12.68 5.31 7.96
N ASP A 304 -13.51 5.60 8.95
CA ASP A 304 -14.95 5.27 8.92
C ASP A 304 -15.80 6.54 8.73
N PRO A 305 -16.35 6.78 7.53
CA PRO A 305 -17.21 7.94 7.27
C PRO A 305 -18.47 7.98 8.15
N GLN A 306 -18.98 6.82 8.59
CA GLN A 306 -20.14 6.78 9.49
C GLN A 306 -19.80 7.31 10.90
N LEU A 307 -18.51 7.33 11.25
CA LEU A 307 -17.99 7.92 12.48
C LEU A 307 -17.32 9.27 12.23
N HIS A 308 -17.56 9.86 11.05
CA HIS A 308 -17.00 11.13 10.60
C HIS A 308 -15.46 11.14 10.62
N VAL A 309 -14.82 10.04 10.21
CA VAL A 309 -13.36 9.97 10.02
C VAL A 309 -13.04 9.84 8.54
N PHE A 310 -12.29 10.80 8.00
CA PHE A 310 -12.07 10.98 6.56
C PHE A 310 -10.59 11.04 6.22
N SER A 311 -10.20 10.32 5.18
CA SER A 311 -8.88 10.47 4.55
C SER A 311 -8.85 11.70 3.66
N VAL A 312 -7.89 12.59 3.87
CA VAL A 312 -7.67 13.80 3.06
C VAL A 312 -6.82 13.45 1.84
N ARG A 313 -6.89 14.20 0.75
CA ARG A 313 -5.91 14.17 -0.36
C ARG A 313 -5.20 15.52 -0.46
N SER A 314 -4.02 15.55 -1.09
CA SER A 314 -3.19 16.76 -1.14
C SER A 314 -3.91 18.00 -1.68
N PHE A 315 -4.79 17.84 -2.67
CA PHE A 315 -5.55 18.97 -3.26
C PHE A 315 -6.68 19.49 -2.34
N GLU A 316 -7.09 18.71 -1.33
CA GLU A 316 -8.16 19.10 -0.40
C GLU A 316 -7.62 19.91 0.79
N ARG A 317 -6.30 19.90 1.01
CA ARG A 317 -5.63 20.53 2.17
C ARG A 317 -5.94 22.02 2.29
N GLN A 318 -5.88 22.75 1.18
CA GLN A 318 -6.11 24.19 1.17
C GLN A 318 -7.57 24.52 1.58
N GLY A 319 -8.54 23.78 1.02
CA GLY A 319 -9.93 23.92 1.40
C GLY A 319 -10.15 23.56 2.87
N LEU A 320 -9.44 22.55 3.36
CA LEU A 320 -9.50 22.18 4.76
C LEU A 320 -8.94 23.30 5.65
N VAL A 321 -7.79 23.89 5.36
CA VAL A 321 -7.23 25.03 6.13
C VAL A 321 -8.25 26.17 6.24
N LEU A 322 -8.87 26.56 5.13
CA LEU A 322 -9.87 27.63 5.07
C LEU A 322 -11.18 27.31 5.81
N HIS A 323 -11.44 26.03 6.10
CA HIS A 323 -12.67 25.61 6.78
C HIS A 323 -12.68 26.03 8.26
N THR A 324 -13.63 26.89 8.63
CA THR A 324 -13.69 27.51 9.97
C THR A 324 -14.52 26.74 10.99
N LYS A 325 -15.35 25.77 10.57
CA LYS A 325 -16.16 24.97 11.51
C LYS A 325 -15.27 24.02 12.35
N PRO A 326 -15.74 23.62 13.56
CA PRO A 326 -15.03 22.68 14.43
C PRO A 326 -14.67 21.39 13.70
N LYS A 327 -13.41 21.00 13.80
CA LYS A 327 -12.83 19.81 13.17
C LYS A 327 -11.57 19.39 13.91
N MET A 328 -11.15 18.16 13.70
CA MET A 328 -9.84 17.67 14.13
C MET A 328 -9.05 17.18 12.93
N VAL A 329 -7.76 17.50 12.87
CA VAL A 329 -6.84 16.98 11.86
C VAL A 329 -5.76 16.18 12.58
N ILE A 330 -5.55 14.93 12.17
CA ILE A 330 -4.44 14.07 12.60
C ILE A 330 -3.51 13.93 11.40
N SER A 331 -2.29 14.46 11.51
CA SER A 331 -1.37 14.53 10.38
C SER A 331 0.07 14.29 10.79
N SER A 332 0.83 13.68 9.89
CA SER A 332 2.30 13.63 9.97
C SER A 332 2.93 14.92 9.42
N SER A 333 4.14 15.33 9.86
CA SER A 333 4.98 14.66 10.88
C SER A 333 4.60 15.02 12.33
N GLY A 334 4.98 14.15 13.29
CA GLY A 334 4.64 14.29 14.71
C GLY A 334 5.37 15.41 15.45
N MET A 335 6.45 15.93 14.88
CA MET A 335 7.28 17.00 15.47
C MET A 335 7.18 18.32 14.70
N LEU A 336 6.31 18.40 13.68
CA LEU A 336 6.16 19.55 12.79
C LEU A 336 7.41 19.90 11.97
N SER A 337 8.38 18.98 11.84
CA SER A 337 9.59 19.19 11.05
C SER A 337 9.34 19.19 9.53
N GLY A 338 8.22 18.62 9.08
CA GLY A 338 7.92 18.47 7.65
C GLY A 338 6.58 17.79 7.37
N GLY A 339 6.23 17.66 6.09
CA GLY A 339 4.99 17.05 5.66
C GLY A 339 3.78 18.00 5.73
N ALA A 340 2.60 17.47 6.06
CA ALA A 340 1.35 18.22 6.00
C ALA A 340 0.97 18.90 7.34
N SER A 341 1.44 18.37 8.47
CA SER A 341 1.14 18.94 9.79
C SER A 341 1.63 20.39 9.97
N PRO A 342 2.78 20.85 9.43
CA PRO A 342 3.20 22.25 9.58
C PRO A 342 2.24 23.23 8.91
N LEU A 343 1.66 22.86 7.76
CA LEU A 343 0.67 23.68 7.05
C LEU A 343 -0.55 23.97 7.92
N TYR A 344 -1.09 22.95 8.58
CA TYR A 344 -2.21 23.11 9.50
C TYR A 344 -1.80 23.86 10.77
N ALA A 345 -0.56 23.65 11.26
CA ALA A 345 -0.09 24.25 12.49
C ALA A 345 -0.01 25.79 12.39
N LEU A 346 0.40 26.32 11.23
CA LEU A 346 0.44 27.77 10.99
C LEU A 346 -0.94 28.44 11.12
N ASP A 347 -2.00 27.81 10.62
CA ASP A 347 -3.37 28.34 10.73
C ASP A 347 -3.98 28.13 12.13
N ILE A 348 -3.73 26.97 12.74
CA ILE A 348 -4.25 26.63 14.08
C ILE A 348 -3.57 27.46 15.17
N ALA A 349 -2.25 27.63 15.12
CA ALA A 349 -1.48 28.35 16.12
C ALA A 349 -1.95 29.80 16.28
N ALA A 350 -2.37 30.44 15.19
CA ALA A 350 -2.76 31.85 15.15
C ALA A 350 -4.11 32.17 15.81
N ARG A 351 -4.91 31.16 16.20
CA ARG A 351 -6.30 31.36 16.67
C ARG A 351 -6.51 30.88 18.10
N GLU A 352 -6.91 31.79 18.97
CA GLU A 352 -7.07 31.56 20.42
C GLU A 352 -8.03 30.40 20.77
N GLN A 353 -9.11 30.26 20.03
CA GLN A 353 -10.11 29.20 20.25
C GLN A 353 -9.62 27.79 19.91
N ASP A 354 -8.58 27.66 19.10
CA ASP A 354 -8.09 26.39 18.59
C ASP A 354 -7.09 25.71 19.56
N CYS A 355 -6.63 24.50 19.21
CA CYS A 355 -5.68 23.75 20.04
C CYS A 355 -4.67 22.94 19.20
N LEU A 356 -3.40 23.03 19.58
CA LEU A 356 -2.35 22.09 19.19
C LEU A 356 -2.23 20.99 20.25
N LEU A 357 -2.29 19.73 19.81
CA LEU A 357 -2.31 18.56 20.70
C LEU A 357 -1.15 17.61 20.36
N PHE A 358 -0.15 17.53 21.24
CA PHE A 358 1.01 16.65 21.09
C PHE A 358 0.87 15.37 21.92
N THR A 359 1.40 14.27 21.40
CA THR A 359 1.27 12.93 22.01
C THR A 359 2.53 12.07 21.95
N GLY A 360 3.59 12.58 21.33
CA GLY A 360 4.86 11.87 21.15
C GLY A 360 6.03 12.66 21.72
N TYR A 361 7.22 12.06 21.68
CA TYR A 361 8.47 12.76 21.92
C TYR A 361 8.61 13.95 20.95
N GLN A 362 9.25 15.02 21.41
CA GLN A 362 9.53 16.22 20.63
C GLN A 362 11.00 16.53 20.83
N ASP A 363 11.76 16.49 19.74
CA ASP A 363 13.17 16.84 19.76
C ASP A 363 13.35 18.33 20.10
N GLU A 364 14.39 18.69 20.86
CA GLU A 364 14.64 20.05 21.35
C GLU A 364 14.75 21.08 20.20
N GLU A 365 15.22 20.65 19.03
CA GLU A 365 15.36 21.52 17.85
C GLU A 365 14.08 21.59 17.01
N SER A 366 13.05 20.80 17.35
CA SER A 366 11.82 20.73 16.57
C SER A 366 10.85 21.90 16.82
N PRO A 367 10.06 22.32 15.82
CA PRO A 367 9.02 23.33 16.02
C PRO A 367 7.97 22.92 17.06
N GLY A 368 7.69 21.61 17.20
CA GLY A 368 6.77 21.11 18.21
C GLY A 368 7.29 21.28 19.64
N TYR A 369 8.60 21.11 19.88
CA TYR A 369 9.22 21.42 21.17
C TYR A 369 9.17 22.93 21.47
N ALA A 370 9.47 23.77 20.48
CA ALA A 370 9.35 25.22 20.63
C ALA A 370 7.91 25.64 21.01
N LEU A 371 6.90 25.08 20.35
CA LEU A 371 5.49 25.36 20.65
C LEU A 371 5.07 24.91 22.06
N LEU A 372 5.61 23.81 22.57
CA LEU A 372 5.30 23.33 23.92
C LEU A 372 5.88 24.21 25.03
N ASN A 373 7.01 24.87 24.77
CA ASN A 373 7.70 25.73 25.74
C ASN A 373 7.37 27.22 25.58
N ALA A 374 6.68 27.58 24.50
CA ALA A 374 6.25 28.95 24.21
C ALA A 374 5.07 29.40 25.08
N LYS A 375 4.97 30.72 25.27
CA LYS A 375 3.80 31.38 25.87
C LYS A 375 2.92 31.97 24.75
N GLN A 376 1.64 32.17 25.07
CA GLN A 376 0.75 32.89 24.15
C GLN A 376 1.30 34.29 23.88
N GLY A 377 1.32 34.70 22.62
CA GLY A 377 1.93 35.94 22.12
C GLY A 377 3.33 35.76 21.55
N ASP A 378 4.02 34.64 21.82
CA ASP A 378 5.37 34.40 21.29
C ASP A 378 5.34 34.15 19.79
N ARG A 379 6.38 34.61 19.09
CA ARG A 379 6.60 34.32 17.67
C ARG A 379 7.42 33.05 17.51
N ILE A 380 6.82 32.03 16.90
CA ILE A 380 7.43 30.71 16.71
C ILE A 380 7.67 30.44 15.23
N ARG A 381 8.82 29.84 14.91
CA ARG A 381 9.16 29.41 13.55
C ARG A 381 8.59 28.01 13.30
N ILE A 382 7.82 27.85 12.24
CA ILE A 382 7.33 26.56 11.75
C ILE A 382 7.67 26.48 10.25
N GLY A 383 8.61 25.59 9.90
CA GLY A 383 9.22 25.59 8.56
C GLY A 383 9.93 26.92 8.28
N GLU A 384 9.62 27.54 7.15
CA GLU A 384 10.19 28.83 6.74
C GLU A 384 9.36 30.04 7.22
N GLN A 385 8.24 29.79 7.90
CA GLN A 385 7.30 30.84 8.30
C GLN A 385 7.32 31.07 9.81
N PHE A 386 6.98 32.29 10.22
CA PHE A 386 6.79 32.66 11.61
C PHE A 386 5.30 32.88 11.89
N VAL A 387 4.82 32.35 13.02
CA VAL A 387 3.45 32.53 13.49
C VAL A 387 3.44 33.00 14.94
N THR A 388 2.50 33.87 15.29
CA THR A 388 2.24 34.22 16.69
C THR A 388 1.37 33.15 17.32
N LEU A 389 1.84 32.55 18.41
CA LEU A 389 1.10 31.52 19.13
C LEU A 389 -0.03 32.16 19.95
N ASN A 390 -1.28 31.98 19.54
CA ASN A 390 -2.47 32.43 20.28
C ASN A 390 -3.26 31.24 20.84
N CYS A 391 -3.21 30.08 20.20
CA CYS A 391 -4.00 28.92 20.59
C CYS A 391 -3.46 28.21 21.85
N GLN A 392 -4.26 27.29 22.38
CA GLN A 392 -3.82 26.39 23.47
C GLN A 392 -2.88 25.30 22.93
N VAL A 393 -1.76 25.05 23.61
CA VAL A 393 -0.88 23.90 23.33
C VAL A 393 -0.97 22.90 24.48
N THR A 394 -1.21 21.63 24.17
CA THR A 394 -1.31 20.56 25.18
C THR A 394 -0.48 19.34 24.81
N ARG A 395 -0.06 18.57 25.81
CA ARG A 395 0.69 17.32 25.65
C ARG A 395 0.07 16.19 26.47
N TYR A 396 0.05 15.00 25.90
CA TYR A 396 -0.38 13.77 26.55
C TYR A 396 0.67 12.68 26.42
N ASN A 397 0.88 11.90 27.48
CA ASN A 397 1.90 10.86 27.49
C ASN A 397 1.28 9.50 27.14
N LEU A 398 1.12 9.24 25.84
CA LEU A 398 0.59 7.97 25.34
C LEU A 398 1.68 6.99 24.89
N SER A 399 2.94 7.20 25.31
CA SER A 399 4.17 6.56 24.79
C SER A 399 4.01 5.10 24.36
N GLY A 400 4.57 4.77 23.20
CA GLY A 400 4.70 3.39 22.74
C GLY A 400 5.91 2.66 23.31
N HIS A 401 6.68 3.29 24.21
CA HIS A 401 7.86 2.71 24.85
C HIS A 401 7.57 2.31 26.31
N ALA A 402 8.44 1.47 26.86
CA ALA A 402 8.42 1.09 28.25
C ALA A 402 9.01 2.20 29.13
N ASP A 403 8.41 2.44 30.30
CA ASP A 403 9.04 3.28 31.32
C ASP A 403 10.07 2.51 32.15
N SER A 404 10.75 3.22 33.06
CA SER A 404 11.76 2.62 33.95
C SER A 404 11.26 1.43 34.78
N ASN A 405 9.99 1.43 35.21
CA ASN A 405 9.42 0.33 36.00
C ASN A 405 9.13 -0.89 35.12
N GLN A 406 8.62 -0.65 33.92
CA GLN A 406 8.35 -1.68 32.92
C GLN A 406 9.65 -2.34 32.44
N ILE A 407 10.70 -1.55 32.14
CA ILE A 407 12.01 -2.08 31.78
C ILE A 407 12.59 -2.91 32.94
N GLN A 408 12.49 -2.42 34.19
CA GLN A 408 12.92 -3.18 35.36
C GLN A 408 12.18 -4.53 35.49
N ALA A 409 10.88 -4.56 35.22
CA ALA A 409 10.11 -5.81 35.24
C ALA A 409 10.65 -6.80 34.19
N VAL A 410 10.89 -6.36 32.95
CA VAL A 410 11.45 -7.20 31.88
C VAL A 410 12.83 -7.73 32.27
N VAL A 411 13.74 -6.87 32.74
CA VAL A 411 15.08 -7.29 33.18
C VAL A 411 14.99 -8.30 34.33
N SER A 412 14.08 -8.07 35.30
CA SER A 412 13.87 -8.99 36.42
C SER A 412 13.35 -10.36 35.99
N LYS A 413 12.59 -10.41 34.89
CA LYS A 413 12.08 -11.66 34.31
C LYS A 413 13.14 -12.40 33.51
N VAL A 414 13.90 -11.68 32.67
CA VAL A 414 14.96 -12.26 31.83
C VAL A 414 16.16 -12.70 32.67
N GLN A 415 16.44 -12.01 33.78
CA GLN A 415 17.56 -12.29 34.69
C GLN A 415 18.93 -12.39 33.99
N PRO A 416 19.33 -11.37 33.20
CA PRO A 416 20.59 -11.42 32.50
C PRO A 416 21.79 -11.38 33.44
N ALA A 417 22.83 -12.14 33.14
CA ALA A 417 24.12 -12.01 33.83
C ALA A 417 24.79 -10.65 33.51
N ARG A 418 24.61 -10.17 32.28
CA ARG A 418 25.09 -8.86 31.83
C ARG A 418 23.99 -8.07 31.12
N LEU A 419 23.76 -6.85 31.58
CA LEU A 419 22.79 -5.92 31.04
C LEU A 419 23.52 -4.81 30.27
N ILE A 420 23.03 -4.47 29.08
CA ILE A 420 23.55 -3.40 28.25
C ILE A 420 22.38 -2.46 27.93
N LEU A 421 22.55 -1.19 28.26
CA LEU A 421 21.54 -0.17 28.03
C LEU A 421 21.92 0.66 26.80
N VAL A 422 21.02 0.73 25.83
CA VAL A 422 21.17 1.48 24.58
C VAL A 422 19.90 2.30 24.33
N HIS A 423 19.84 3.05 23.24
CA HIS A 423 18.66 3.77 22.76
C HIS A 423 18.01 4.63 23.85
N GLY A 424 18.70 5.69 24.25
CA GLY A 424 18.33 6.60 25.33
C GLY A 424 19.37 7.70 25.49
N ASP A 425 18.95 8.86 26.00
CA ASP A 425 19.90 9.90 26.38
C ASP A 425 20.73 9.48 27.61
N SER A 426 21.88 10.12 27.82
CA SER A 426 22.80 9.74 28.89
C SER A 426 22.14 9.79 30.29
N GLU A 427 21.30 10.79 30.54
CA GLU A 427 20.61 10.95 31.82
C GLU A 427 19.62 9.80 32.09
N ALA A 428 18.83 9.43 31.07
CA ALA A 428 17.89 8.32 31.15
C ALA A 428 18.59 6.97 31.36
N LEU A 429 19.69 6.72 30.65
CA LEU A 429 20.46 5.48 30.78
C LEU A 429 21.17 5.37 32.14
N GLU A 430 21.75 6.46 32.64
CA GLU A 430 22.37 6.50 33.96
C GLU A 430 21.34 6.27 35.07
N ALA A 431 20.19 6.95 35.01
CA ALA A 431 19.10 6.77 35.97
C ALA A 431 18.58 5.33 35.98
N LEU A 432 18.46 4.70 34.81
CA LEU A 432 18.03 3.31 34.68
C LEU A 432 19.08 2.33 35.23
N SER A 433 20.37 2.55 34.93
CA SER A 433 21.49 1.74 35.44
C SER A 433 21.52 1.68 36.97
N GLN A 434 21.26 2.80 37.64
CA GLN A 434 21.22 2.89 39.11
C GLN A 434 20.16 1.97 39.76
N ARG A 435 19.15 1.53 39.00
CA ARG A 435 18.11 0.60 39.47
C ARG A 435 18.59 -0.85 39.56
N PHE A 436 19.72 -1.19 38.95
CA PHE A 436 20.23 -2.57 38.81
C PHE A 436 21.56 -2.80 39.54
N LYS A 437 21.63 -2.48 40.84
CA LYS A 437 22.87 -2.55 41.64
C LYS A 437 23.53 -3.94 41.74
N HIS A 438 22.77 -5.01 41.49
CA HIS A 438 23.25 -6.40 41.59
C HIS A 438 23.60 -7.02 40.24
N LEU A 439 23.45 -6.28 39.15
CA LEU A 439 23.74 -6.74 37.80
C LEU A 439 24.96 -6.01 37.24
N SER A 440 25.72 -6.70 36.39
CA SER A 440 26.76 -6.03 35.60
C SER A 440 26.11 -5.23 34.48
N VAL A 441 25.95 -3.93 34.68
CA VAL A 441 25.38 -3.01 33.67
C VAL A 441 26.49 -2.32 32.88
N ALA A 442 26.33 -2.23 31.56
CA ALA A 442 27.17 -1.42 30.68
C ALA A 442 26.32 -0.41 29.90
N ILE A 443 26.86 0.81 29.74
CA ILE A 443 26.30 1.86 28.88
C ILE A 443 27.38 2.18 27.85
N PRO A 444 27.33 1.59 26.64
CA PRO A 444 28.34 1.80 25.61
C PRO A 444 28.14 3.15 24.92
N ASN A 445 29.23 3.71 24.39
CA ASN A 445 29.17 4.79 23.41
C ASN A 445 29.29 4.23 21.99
N VAL A 446 28.92 5.01 20.97
CA VAL A 446 29.20 4.66 19.57
C VAL A 446 30.69 4.34 19.38
N GLY A 447 30.97 3.24 18.66
CA GLY A 447 32.32 2.70 18.45
C GLY A 447 32.82 1.77 19.55
N THR A 448 32.09 1.63 20.67
CA THR A 448 32.48 0.71 21.74
C THR A 448 32.28 -0.74 21.31
N THR A 449 33.27 -1.60 21.57
CA THR A 449 33.15 -3.06 21.47
C THR A 449 33.23 -3.68 22.87
N LEU A 450 32.22 -4.47 23.23
CA LEU A 450 32.18 -5.23 24.47
C LEU A 450 32.44 -6.71 24.18
N SER A 451 33.55 -7.25 24.71
CA SER A 451 33.82 -8.69 24.67
C SER A 451 33.20 -9.36 25.90
N ILE A 452 32.32 -10.32 25.65
CA ILE A 452 31.60 -11.07 26.68
C ILE A 452 32.13 -12.51 26.68
N THR A 453 32.63 -12.93 27.84
CA THR A 453 33.12 -14.28 28.07
C THR A 453 31.94 -15.26 28.09
N PRO A 454 32.00 -16.36 27.31
CA PRO A 454 30.96 -17.38 27.30
C PRO A 454 30.66 -17.94 28.70
N THR A 455 29.39 -18.17 29.01
CA THR A 455 28.97 -18.62 30.35
C THR A 455 28.85 -20.16 30.46
N ALA A 456 28.98 -20.91 29.36
CA ALA A 456 28.87 -22.37 29.38
C ALA A 456 30.24 -23.09 29.39
N LYS A 457 30.39 -24.00 30.37
CA LYS A 457 31.46 -25.00 30.48
C LYS A 457 31.51 -25.87 29.22
N VAL A 458 32.67 -25.94 28.59
CA VAL A 458 33.00 -26.98 27.61
C VAL A 458 32.80 -28.35 28.26
N LEU A 459 31.77 -29.10 27.87
CA LEU A 459 31.68 -30.52 28.17
C LEU A 459 32.68 -31.25 27.26
N VAL A 460 33.90 -31.42 27.77
CA VAL A 460 34.86 -32.40 27.22
C VAL A 460 34.42 -33.80 27.65
N SER A 461 34.57 -34.73 26.71
CA SER A 461 34.13 -36.12 26.70
C SER A 461 34.46 -36.97 27.93
N SER A 462 33.65 -38.01 28.16
CA SER A 462 34.15 -39.27 28.73
C SER A 462 33.49 -40.45 28.02
N ALA A 463 34.33 -41.39 27.60
CA ALA A 463 33.97 -42.58 26.84
C ALA A 463 33.62 -43.76 27.76
N THR A 464 32.69 -44.59 27.26
CA THR A 464 32.53 -46.05 27.45
C THR A 464 32.21 -46.63 28.84
N SER A 465 31.00 -47.20 28.96
CA SER A 465 30.82 -48.56 29.50
C SER A 465 29.67 -49.28 28.78
N GLN A 466 30.01 -50.37 28.08
CA GLN A 466 29.08 -51.29 27.42
C GLN A 466 28.44 -52.27 28.43
N ARG A 467 27.15 -52.58 28.25
CA ARG A 467 26.61 -53.97 28.20
C ARG A 467 25.21 -53.99 27.60
N ALA A 468 24.96 -55.03 26.81
CA ALA A 468 24.03 -55.07 25.68
C ALA A 468 22.83 -56.02 25.87
N MET A 469 21.98 -56.03 24.83
CA MET A 469 20.92 -56.99 24.41
C MET A 469 19.48 -56.55 24.79
N HIS A 470 18.51 -56.39 23.89
CA HIS A 470 18.30 -56.93 22.54
C HIS A 470 17.63 -55.92 21.59
N ALA A 471 17.95 -56.05 20.30
CA ALA A 471 17.41 -55.31 19.16
C ALA A 471 16.19 -56.03 18.56
N ASP A 472 15.21 -55.24 18.09
CA ASP A 472 14.49 -55.49 16.83
C ASP A 472 13.65 -54.26 16.44
N ALA A 473 14.11 -53.56 15.40
CA ALA A 473 13.31 -52.85 14.37
C ALA A 473 14.25 -51.91 13.60
N LEU A 474 14.49 -52.25 12.34
CA LEU A 474 15.44 -51.65 11.41
C LEU A 474 15.17 -50.16 11.14
N LEU A 475 16.18 -49.33 11.44
CA LEU A 475 16.43 -48.05 10.78
C LEU A 475 17.08 -48.33 9.42
N PRO A 476 16.75 -47.59 8.33
CA PRO A 476 17.62 -47.52 7.18
C PRO A 476 18.65 -46.40 7.34
N ASP A 477 19.84 -46.69 6.81
CA ASP A 477 21.08 -45.91 6.78
C ASP A 477 20.93 -44.41 6.46
N VAL A 478 21.66 -43.58 7.20
CA VAL A 478 22.05 -42.24 6.77
C VAL A 478 23.55 -42.26 6.46
N THR A 479 23.88 -42.60 5.21
CA THR A 479 25.17 -42.32 4.57
C THR A 479 24.95 -41.14 3.61
N PRO A 480 25.87 -40.16 3.53
CA PRO A 480 25.59 -38.86 2.94
C PRO A 480 25.51 -38.94 1.41
N LEU A 481 24.38 -38.55 0.85
CA LEU A 481 24.18 -38.38 -0.59
C LEU A 481 24.01 -36.90 -0.90
N LEU A 482 25.11 -36.26 -1.32
CA LEU A 482 25.05 -35.45 -2.52
C LEU A 482 24.74 -36.43 -3.66
N ALA A 483 23.49 -36.53 -4.06
CA ALA A 483 23.08 -37.20 -5.29
C ALA A 483 21.81 -36.56 -5.85
N GLU A 484 21.75 -36.60 -7.17
CA GLU A 484 20.80 -35.99 -8.08
C GLU A 484 19.36 -36.51 -7.88
N GLY A 485 18.39 -35.62 -8.12
CA GLY A 485 17.03 -35.88 -8.62
C GLY A 485 16.20 -37.03 -8.02
N ASP A 486 15.31 -36.71 -7.08
CA ASP A 486 14.04 -37.44 -6.96
C ASP A 486 13.08 -36.95 -8.07
N PRO A 487 12.35 -37.85 -8.77
CA PRO A 487 11.59 -37.48 -9.94
C PRO A 487 10.32 -36.72 -9.53
N VAL A 488 10.32 -35.42 -9.84
CA VAL A 488 9.09 -34.61 -9.99
C VAL A 488 8.19 -35.17 -11.12
N GLN A 489 8.61 -36.22 -11.84
CA GLN A 489 8.03 -36.67 -13.11
C GLN A 489 6.67 -37.40 -13.04
N ASP A 490 6.17 -37.83 -11.87
CA ASP A 490 4.92 -38.61 -11.78
C ASP A 490 3.71 -37.86 -11.17
N MET A 491 3.85 -36.58 -10.80
CA MET A 491 2.72 -35.79 -10.28
C MET A 491 2.02 -34.99 -11.39
N PRO A 492 0.68 -34.93 -11.43
CA PRO A 492 -0.03 -34.24 -12.50
C PRO A 492 0.29 -32.73 -12.48
N SER A 493 0.73 -32.19 -13.62
CA SER A 493 0.92 -30.75 -13.79
C SER A 493 -0.43 -30.03 -13.66
N PRO A 494 -0.50 -28.91 -12.91
CA PRO A 494 -1.72 -28.14 -12.76
C PRO A 494 -2.01 -27.36 -14.04
N THR A 495 -3.29 -27.09 -14.30
CA THR A 495 -3.70 -26.08 -15.29
C THR A 495 -4.02 -24.77 -14.59
N LEU A 496 -3.91 -23.64 -15.30
CA LEU A 496 -4.25 -22.33 -14.75
C LEU A 496 -5.72 -22.27 -14.31
N GLN A 497 -6.60 -22.91 -15.08
CA GLN A 497 -8.02 -23.06 -14.76
C GLN A 497 -8.22 -23.85 -13.46
N ALA A 498 -7.53 -24.97 -13.26
CA ALA A 498 -7.67 -25.77 -12.05
C ALA A 498 -7.14 -25.05 -10.79
N LEU A 499 -6.06 -24.28 -10.92
CA LEU A 499 -5.56 -23.43 -9.83
C LEU A 499 -6.57 -22.31 -9.51
N TRP A 500 -7.16 -21.71 -10.54
CA TRP A 500 -8.20 -20.69 -10.36
C TRP A 500 -9.46 -21.24 -9.72
N GLU A 501 -9.96 -22.41 -10.13
CA GLU A 501 -11.13 -23.05 -9.53
C GLU A 501 -10.92 -23.33 -8.04
N LYS A 502 -9.73 -23.82 -7.66
CA LYS A 502 -9.37 -24.03 -6.25
C LYS A 502 -9.38 -22.72 -5.47
N ALA A 503 -8.72 -21.68 -6.00
CA ALA A 503 -8.66 -20.36 -5.38
C ALA A 503 -10.05 -19.70 -5.26
N HIS A 504 -10.84 -19.78 -6.33
CA HIS A 504 -12.17 -19.19 -6.41
C HIS A 504 -13.17 -19.90 -5.48
N THR A 505 -13.09 -21.22 -5.37
CA THR A 505 -13.97 -22.00 -4.47
C THR A 505 -13.65 -21.75 -2.99
N HIS A 506 -12.37 -21.65 -2.63
CA HIS A 506 -11.94 -21.58 -1.23
C HIS A 506 -11.67 -20.15 -0.74
N GLY A 507 -11.72 -19.14 -1.62
CA GLY A 507 -11.40 -17.76 -1.29
C GLY A 507 -11.46 -16.82 -2.49
N PRO A 508 -12.67 -16.56 -3.05
CA PRO A 508 -12.85 -15.81 -4.30
C PRO A 508 -12.45 -14.33 -4.22
N PHE A 509 -12.30 -13.78 -3.01
CA PHE A 509 -11.99 -12.37 -2.79
C PHE A 509 -10.64 -12.13 -2.12
N ARG A 510 -9.87 -13.17 -1.79
CA ARG A 510 -8.57 -13.04 -1.12
C ARG A 510 -7.42 -13.24 -2.11
N PRO A 511 -6.26 -12.59 -1.91
CA PRO A 511 -5.03 -12.93 -2.63
C PRO A 511 -4.49 -14.30 -2.18
N TRP A 512 -3.90 -15.05 -3.12
CA TRP A 512 -3.29 -16.35 -2.88
C TRP A 512 -1.80 -16.33 -3.25
N THR A 513 -0.94 -17.02 -2.53
CA THR A 513 0.47 -17.23 -2.95
C THR A 513 0.61 -18.46 -3.87
N SER A 514 1.72 -18.57 -4.62
CA SER A 514 2.02 -19.78 -5.39
C SER A 514 2.12 -21.03 -4.50
N VAL A 515 2.57 -20.85 -3.25
CA VAL A 515 2.63 -21.92 -2.25
C VAL A 515 1.24 -22.36 -1.81
N GLU A 516 0.36 -21.44 -1.44
CA GLU A 516 -1.03 -21.77 -1.05
C GLU A 516 -1.81 -22.42 -2.20
N LEU A 517 -1.62 -21.96 -3.43
CA LEU A 517 -2.23 -22.58 -4.61
C LEU A 517 -1.73 -24.01 -4.81
N GLY A 518 -0.42 -24.24 -4.64
CA GLY A 518 0.18 -25.57 -4.68
C GLY A 518 -0.33 -26.48 -3.56
N GLN A 519 -0.45 -25.97 -2.33
CA GLN A 519 -1.00 -26.71 -1.18
C GLN A 519 -2.47 -27.09 -1.37
N HIS A 520 -3.28 -26.20 -1.96
CA HIS A 520 -4.69 -26.50 -2.23
C HIS A 520 -4.92 -27.38 -3.47
N TYR A 521 -3.98 -27.39 -4.43
CA TYR A 521 -4.05 -28.26 -5.60
C TYR A 521 -3.55 -29.68 -5.30
N TYR A 522 -2.36 -29.81 -4.69
CA TYR A 522 -1.73 -31.11 -4.38
C TYR A 522 -2.10 -31.66 -3.00
N GLY A 523 -2.72 -30.85 -2.12
CA GLY A 523 -3.13 -31.30 -0.78
C GLY A 523 -1.93 -31.78 0.06
N PRO A 524 -2.04 -32.95 0.74
CA PRO A 524 -0.97 -33.50 1.58
C PRO A 524 0.30 -33.89 0.79
N ASP A 525 0.19 -34.01 -0.53
CA ASP A 525 1.30 -34.39 -1.41
C ASP A 525 2.13 -33.20 -1.89
N TYR A 526 1.78 -31.97 -1.48
CA TYR A 526 2.59 -30.79 -1.80
C TYR A 526 4.01 -30.91 -1.23
N ARG A 527 5.01 -30.61 -2.07
CA ARG A 527 6.44 -30.55 -1.71
C ARG A 527 7.05 -29.25 -2.25
N PRO A 528 8.05 -28.65 -1.58
CA PRO A 528 8.70 -27.42 -2.06
C PRO A 528 9.24 -27.51 -3.49
N ALA A 529 9.68 -28.69 -3.93
CA ALA A 529 10.14 -28.93 -5.30
C ALA A 529 9.05 -28.74 -6.39
N LEU A 530 7.76 -28.92 -6.04
CA LEU A 530 6.63 -28.73 -6.96
C LEU A 530 6.26 -27.25 -7.16
N ARG A 531 6.88 -26.34 -6.40
CA ARG A 531 6.63 -24.90 -6.50
C ARG A 531 6.98 -24.35 -7.88
N SER A 532 8.08 -24.82 -8.48
CA SER A 532 8.51 -24.38 -9.81
C SER A 532 7.47 -24.70 -10.89
N LEU A 533 6.78 -25.84 -10.76
CA LEU A 533 5.72 -26.28 -11.66
C LEU A 533 4.49 -25.36 -11.56
N ILE A 534 4.09 -25.00 -10.32
CA ILE A 534 3.01 -24.05 -10.07
C ILE A 534 3.38 -22.66 -10.60
N GLU A 535 4.60 -22.18 -10.34
CA GLU A 535 5.07 -20.88 -10.80
C GLU A 535 5.20 -20.81 -12.33
N GLN A 536 5.51 -21.92 -13.00
CA GLN A 536 5.51 -22.00 -14.46
C GLN A 536 4.11 -21.81 -15.04
N VAL A 537 3.10 -22.47 -14.48
CA VAL A 537 1.68 -22.31 -14.88
C VAL A 537 1.16 -20.90 -14.57
N LEU A 538 1.66 -20.28 -13.51
CA LEU A 538 1.26 -18.95 -13.07
C LEU A 538 1.97 -17.79 -13.79
N ARG A 539 2.86 -18.06 -14.76
CA ARG A 539 3.48 -17.01 -15.60
C ARG A 539 2.43 -16.19 -16.36
N ASP A 540 1.37 -16.85 -16.84
CA ASP A 540 0.29 -16.24 -17.60
C ASP A 540 -0.99 -16.02 -16.76
N ALA A 541 -0.83 -15.87 -15.44
CA ALA A 541 -1.95 -15.87 -14.50
C ALA A 541 -2.87 -14.64 -14.53
N THR A 542 -2.50 -13.56 -15.24
CA THR A 542 -3.18 -12.25 -15.23
C THR A 542 -4.64 -12.29 -15.67
N THR A 543 -4.99 -13.33 -16.43
CA THR A 543 -6.31 -13.60 -17.02
C THR A 543 -7.29 -14.13 -15.99
N HIS A 544 -6.84 -15.08 -15.18
CA HIS A 544 -7.63 -15.75 -14.15
C HIS A 544 -7.45 -15.07 -12.78
N PHE A 545 -6.33 -14.39 -12.58
CA PHE A 545 -5.95 -13.78 -11.33
C PHE A 545 -5.60 -12.30 -11.51
N LYS A 546 -6.04 -11.47 -10.57
CA LYS A 546 -5.50 -10.15 -10.35
C LYS A 546 -4.19 -10.32 -9.57
N LEU A 547 -3.09 -9.97 -10.23
CA LEU A 547 -1.78 -10.00 -9.58
C LEU A 547 -1.70 -8.86 -8.56
N GLY A 548 -1.19 -9.21 -7.39
CA GLY A 548 -0.77 -8.28 -6.35
C GLY A 548 0.62 -8.67 -5.90
N ARG A 549 1.17 -7.90 -4.96
CA ARG A 549 2.41 -8.26 -4.28
C ARG A 549 2.17 -8.26 -2.79
N LEU A 550 2.63 -9.31 -2.14
CA LEU A 550 2.81 -9.39 -0.70
C LEU A 550 4.32 -9.49 -0.46
N GLY A 551 5.00 -8.35 -0.59
CA GLY A 551 6.46 -8.28 -0.60
C GLY A 551 7.09 -8.77 -1.89
N ALA A 552 8.09 -9.65 -1.80
CA ALA A 552 8.73 -10.26 -2.97
C ALA A 552 7.87 -11.36 -3.62
N GLN A 553 6.80 -11.80 -2.95
CA GLN A 553 5.91 -12.83 -3.47
C GLN A 553 4.77 -12.21 -4.28
N THR A 554 4.63 -12.69 -5.52
CA THR A 554 3.45 -12.42 -6.33
C THR A 554 2.25 -13.11 -5.70
N THR A 555 1.19 -12.34 -5.47
CA THR A 555 -0.09 -12.88 -5.04
C THR A 555 -1.09 -12.90 -6.17
N TYR A 556 -1.94 -13.91 -6.19
CA TYR A 556 -2.88 -14.24 -7.23
C TYR A 556 -4.29 -14.17 -6.64
N GLN A 557 -4.98 -13.05 -6.79
CA GLN A 557 -6.38 -12.93 -6.35
C GLN A 557 -7.30 -13.42 -7.47
N PRO A 558 -8.10 -14.48 -7.29
CA PRO A 558 -8.94 -15.00 -8.36
C PRO A 558 -9.92 -13.93 -8.83
N ARG A 559 -10.04 -13.77 -10.14
CA ARG A 559 -11.03 -12.89 -10.75
C ARG A 559 -12.39 -13.58 -10.77
N ALA A 560 -13.46 -12.80 -10.77
CA ALA A 560 -14.80 -13.32 -11.01
C ALA A 560 -14.90 -13.87 -12.45
N SER A 561 -15.75 -14.88 -12.68
CA SER A 561 -15.91 -15.51 -14.00
C SER A 561 -16.24 -14.50 -15.10
N GLU A 562 -17.05 -13.47 -14.79
CA GLU A 562 -17.40 -12.41 -15.72
C GLU A 562 -16.21 -11.47 -16.02
N ALA A 563 -15.23 -11.37 -15.12
CA ALA A 563 -14.00 -10.63 -15.36
C ALA A 563 -13.01 -11.43 -16.20
N ILE A 564 -12.98 -12.76 -16.06
CA ILE A 564 -12.16 -13.64 -16.91
C ILE A 564 -12.69 -13.59 -18.34
N GLN A 565 -14.01 -13.79 -18.52
CA GLN A 565 -14.67 -13.67 -19.84
C GLN A 565 -14.44 -12.31 -20.51
N ARG A 566 -14.26 -11.23 -19.74
CA ARG A 566 -13.92 -9.89 -20.26
C ARG A 566 -12.45 -9.71 -20.62
N LEU A 567 -11.55 -10.46 -20.01
CA LEU A 567 -10.09 -10.32 -20.18
C LEU A 567 -9.52 -11.31 -21.17
N THR A 568 -10.09 -12.52 -21.28
CA THR A 568 -9.71 -13.54 -22.28
C THR A 568 -9.55 -12.96 -23.68
N PRO A 569 -10.46 -12.10 -24.17
CA PRO A 569 -10.35 -11.55 -25.52
C PRO A 569 -9.20 -10.53 -25.66
N LEU A 570 -8.72 -9.91 -24.57
CA LEU A 570 -7.65 -8.91 -24.62
C LEU A 570 -6.24 -9.52 -24.77
N ILE A 571 -6.08 -10.81 -24.47
CA ILE A 571 -4.79 -11.51 -24.51
C ILE A 571 -4.37 -11.78 -25.95
N ASP A 572 -5.36 -11.99 -26.82
CA ASP A 572 -5.19 -12.31 -28.23
C ASP A 572 -4.97 -11.04 -29.10
N LEU A 573 -4.91 -9.86 -28.48
CA LEU A 573 -4.71 -8.60 -29.19
C LEU A 573 -3.28 -8.47 -29.73
N GLU A 574 -3.19 -8.25 -31.03
CA GLU A 574 -1.91 -8.06 -31.71
C GLU A 574 -1.59 -6.56 -31.92
N PRO A 575 -0.29 -6.18 -31.95
CA PRO A 575 0.10 -4.83 -32.36
C PRO A 575 -0.50 -4.47 -33.73
N GLY A 576 -1.08 -3.28 -33.81
CA GLY A 576 -1.75 -2.78 -35.02
C GLY A 576 -3.25 -3.04 -35.04
N GLU A 577 -3.81 -3.75 -34.07
CA GLU A 577 -5.26 -3.91 -33.95
C GLU A 577 -5.94 -2.65 -33.42
N MET A 578 -7.15 -2.40 -33.92
CA MET A 578 -8.01 -1.31 -33.47
C MET A 578 -8.93 -1.79 -32.36
N VAL A 579 -9.07 -1.01 -31.28
CA VAL A 579 -9.96 -1.33 -30.15
C VAL A 579 -10.77 -0.10 -29.72
N PHE A 580 -11.93 -0.34 -29.11
CA PHE A 580 -12.68 0.72 -28.43
C PHE A 580 -12.30 0.79 -26.96
N VAL A 581 -12.07 2.01 -26.48
CA VAL A 581 -11.73 2.28 -25.09
C VAL A 581 -12.63 3.37 -24.52
N GLN A 582 -12.87 3.32 -23.20
CA GLN A 582 -13.70 4.31 -22.54
C GLN A 582 -12.86 5.44 -21.94
N GLY A 583 -13.08 6.67 -22.41
CA GLY A 583 -12.39 7.87 -21.91
C GLY A 583 -12.93 8.34 -20.53
N GLN A 584 -12.29 9.38 -19.97
CA GLN A 584 -12.58 9.92 -18.63
C GLN A 584 -14.05 10.36 -18.40
N ASN A 585 -14.81 10.63 -19.46
CA ASN A 585 -16.22 11.04 -19.40
C ASN A 585 -17.19 9.94 -19.87
N ALA A 586 -16.78 8.67 -19.82
CA ALA A 586 -17.55 7.53 -20.32
C ALA A 586 -17.79 7.50 -21.85
N SER A 587 -17.17 8.41 -22.63
CA SER A 587 -17.29 8.43 -24.09
C SER A 587 -16.42 7.35 -24.77
N PRO A 588 -16.92 6.68 -25.82
CA PRO A 588 -16.15 5.69 -26.57
C PRO A 588 -15.12 6.37 -27.47
N GLN A 589 -13.87 5.92 -27.36
CA GLN A 589 -12.71 6.38 -28.13
C GLN A 589 -12.16 5.24 -28.97
N ILE A 590 -11.59 5.59 -30.13
CA ILE A 590 -10.88 4.64 -30.99
C ILE A 590 -9.42 4.62 -30.55
N ALA A 591 -8.85 3.43 -30.38
CA ALA A 591 -7.46 3.23 -30.00
C ALA A 591 -6.73 2.22 -30.89
N LEU A 592 -5.45 2.48 -31.16
CA LEU A 592 -4.52 1.56 -31.82
C LEU A 592 -3.67 0.85 -30.76
N VAL A 593 -3.59 -0.48 -30.82
CA VAL A 593 -2.72 -1.31 -29.97
C VAL A 593 -1.27 -1.19 -30.47
N LEU A 594 -0.36 -0.77 -29.60
CA LEU A 594 1.07 -0.59 -29.94
C LEU A 594 1.92 -1.82 -29.62
N SER A 595 1.53 -2.59 -28.60
CA SER A 595 2.26 -3.77 -28.15
C SER A 595 1.29 -4.85 -27.70
N ALA A 596 1.70 -6.10 -27.82
CA ALA A 596 0.99 -7.21 -27.21
C ALA A 596 0.88 -7.00 -25.68
N PRO A 597 -0.16 -7.55 -25.03
CA PRO A 597 -0.30 -7.45 -23.59
C PRO A 597 0.90 -8.07 -22.86
N GLN A 598 1.56 -7.32 -21.99
CA GLN A 598 2.59 -7.83 -21.07
C GLN A 598 2.18 -7.52 -19.63
N ASP A 599 2.20 -8.53 -18.76
CA ASP A 599 1.80 -8.42 -17.34
C ASP A 599 0.40 -7.81 -17.09
N GLY A 600 -0.52 -8.00 -18.05
CA GLY A 600 -1.88 -7.42 -17.98
C GLY A 600 -1.92 -5.91 -18.25
N THR A 601 -0.83 -5.35 -18.78
CA THR A 601 -0.77 -3.97 -19.28
C THR A 601 -0.73 -3.96 -20.81
N LEU A 602 -1.53 -3.08 -21.41
CA LEU A 602 -1.66 -2.90 -22.86
C LEU A 602 -1.20 -1.49 -23.21
N SER A 603 -0.29 -1.36 -24.18
CA SER A 603 0.14 -0.06 -24.71
C SER A 603 -0.74 0.33 -25.90
N LEU A 604 -1.31 1.54 -25.87
CA LEU A 604 -2.21 2.01 -26.93
C LEU A 604 -2.16 3.53 -27.12
N VAL A 605 -2.60 4.00 -28.29
CA VAL A 605 -2.81 5.43 -28.59
C VAL A 605 -4.27 5.63 -28.99
N ALA A 606 -4.95 6.60 -28.37
CA ALA A 606 -6.36 6.90 -28.64
C ALA A 606 -6.58 8.31 -29.21
N ASP A 607 -7.65 8.47 -29.99
CA ASP A 607 -8.00 9.71 -30.72
C ASP A 607 -8.13 10.96 -29.82
N GLN A 608 -8.73 10.83 -28.64
CA GLN A 608 -9.04 11.97 -27.75
C GLN A 608 -8.27 11.96 -26.41
N TRP A 609 -7.31 11.06 -26.21
CA TRP A 609 -6.64 10.88 -24.91
C TRP A 609 -5.39 11.76 -24.73
N LYS A 610 -5.15 12.26 -23.50
CA LYS A 610 -3.87 12.83 -23.05
C LYS A 610 -3.06 11.71 -22.40
N GLN A 611 -1.84 11.51 -22.88
CA GLN A 611 -0.89 10.46 -22.51
C GLN A 611 -0.94 10.13 -21.00
N ALA A 612 -1.36 8.90 -20.66
CA ALA A 612 -1.37 8.40 -19.29
C ALA A 612 -1.01 6.91 -19.27
N GLN A 613 -0.10 6.53 -18.37
CA GLN A 613 0.35 5.16 -18.14
C GLN A 613 -0.54 4.44 -17.11
N ARG A 614 -1.86 4.31 -17.37
CA ARG A 614 -2.76 3.48 -16.54
C ARG A 614 -3.84 2.81 -17.39
N PRO A 615 -4.32 1.62 -17.01
CA PRO A 615 -5.19 0.81 -17.85
C PRO A 615 -6.52 1.52 -18.06
N LEU A 616 -6.87 1.77 -19.33
CA LEU A 616 -8.23 2.12 -19.70
C LEU A 616 -9.12 0.90 -19.49
N ASN A 617 -10.36 1.13 -19.07
CA ASN A 617 -11.39 0.10 -19.18
C ASN A 617 -11.59 -0.16 -20.69
N VAL A 618 -11.00 -1.23 -21.21
CA VAL A 618 -11.23 -1.67 -22.59
C VAL A 618 -12.66 -2.19 -22.64
N ILE A 619 -13.50 -1.51 -23.41
CA ILE A 619 -14.89 -1.91 -23.62
C ILE A 619 -14.93 -2.45 -25.03
N GLN A 620 -14.80 -3.77 -25.14
CA GLN A 620 -15.22 -4.56 -26.29
C GLN A 620 -14.22 -4.59 -27.47
N LEU A 621 -13.88 -5.82 -27.88
CA LEU A 621 -13.03 -6.08 -29.03
C LEU A 621 -13.74 -5.72 -30.34
N LEU A 622 -12.97 -5.17 -31.27
CA LEU A 622 -13.26 -5.20 -32.70
C LEU A 622 -12.58 -6.44 -33.30
N PRO A 623 -13.31 -7.43 -33.83
CA PRO A 623 -12.66 -8.47 -34.61
C PRO A 623 -12.24 -7.90 -35.97
N GLY A 624 -10.92 -7.81 -36.22
CA GLY A 624 -10.37 -7.84 -37.57
C GLY A 624 -10.02 -6.51 -38.25
N VAL A 625 -10.15 -5.34 -37.61
CA VAL A 625 -9.67 -4.07 -38.19
C VAL A 625 -8.24 -3.80 -37.73
N ARG A 626 -7.30 -3.81 -38.69
CA ARG A 626 -5.85 -3.66 -38.45
C ARG A 626 -5.28 -2.49 -39.23
N ARG A 627 -4.36 -1.75 -38.60
CA ARG A 627 -3.56 -0.66 -39.20
C ARG A 627 -2.08 -0.84 -38.82
N PRO A 628 -1.44 -1.98 -39.17
CA PRO A 628 -0.04 -2.25 -38.82
C PRO A 628 0.92 -1.19 -39.36
N GLU A 629 0.58 -0.55 -40.48
CA GLU A 629 1.37 0.52 -41.08
C GLU A 629 1.52 1.73 -40.14
N TRP A 630 0.55 2.00 -39.26
CA TRP A 630 0.61 3.10 -38.30
C TRP A 630 1.57 2.85 -37.13
N LEU A 631 2.01 1.61 -36.90
CA LEU A 631 2.99 1.28 -35.86
C LEU A 631 4.35 1.93 -36.09
N THR A 632 4.65 2.32 -37.33
CA THR A 632 5.91 3.01 -37.69
C THR A 632 5.90 4.51 -37.41
N LEU A 633 4.74 5.08 -37.08
CA LEU A 633 4.57 6.51 -36.84
C LEU A 633 4.83 6.87 -35.37
N ALA A 634 5.19 8.12 -35.11
CA ALA A 634 5.30 8.60 -33.74
C ALA A 634 3.89 8.65 -33.08
N PRO A 635 3.77 8.46 -31.75
CA PRO A 635 2.47 8.48 -31.08
C PRO A 635 1.62 9.74 -31.33
N GLY A 636 2.27 10.89 -31.54
CA GLY A 636 1.58 12.14 -31.89
C GLY A 636 0.94 12.11 -33.27
N GLU A 637 1.57 11.45 -34.24
CA GLU A 637 1.08 11.29 -35.62
C GLU A 637 -0.02 10.24 -35.69
N ILE A 638 0.13 9.12 -34.97
CA ILE A 638 -0.92 8.09 -34.81
C ILE A 638 -2.21 8.74 -34.30
N LYS A 639 -2.10 9.61 -33.29
CA LYS A 639 -3.25 10.34 -32.75
C LYS A 639 -3.90 11.25 -33.80
N GLN A 640 -3.13 11.95 -34.62
CA GLN A 640 -3.67 12.78 -35.69
C GLN A 640 -4.41 11.94 -36.73
N GLN A 641 -3.86 10.78 -37.12
CA GLN A 641 -4.52 9.84 -38.03
C GLN A 641 -5.84 9.31 -37.45
N LEU A 642 -5.85 8.91 -36.18
CA LEU A 642 -7.05 8.48 -35.48
C LEU A 642 -8.14 9.58 -35.45
N GLN A 643 -7.75 10.84 -35.22
CA GLN A 643 -8.69 11.97 -35.23
C GLN A 643 -9.24 12.27 -36.63
N ALA A 644 -8.40 12.17 -37.66
CA ALA A 644 -8.83 12.34 -39.05
C ALA A 644 -9.81 11.24 -39.44
N TRP A 645 -9.48 9.99 -39.10
CA TRP A 645 -10.32 8.84 -39.38
C TRP A 645 -11.66 8.92 -38.63
N ARG A 646 -11.67 9.32 -37.36
CA ARG A 646 -12.91 9.54 -36.59
C ARG A 646 -13.87 10.51 -37.30
N LYS A 647 -13.34 11.58 -37.90
CA LYS A 647 -14.16 12.54 -38.68
C LYS A 647 -14.68 11.95 -39.98
N GLN A 648 -13.98 10.98 -40.58
CA GLN A 648 -14.45 10.28 -41.78
C GLN A 648 -15.64 9.36 -41.45
N LEU A 649 -15.63 8.70 -40.30
CA LEU A 649 -16.73 7.81 -39.86
C LEU A 649 -18.08 8.53 -39.72
N ASP A 650 -18.07 9.84 -39.44
CA ASP A 650 -19.29 10.66 -39.42
C ASP A 650 -20.00 10.73 -40.80
N ASN A 651 -19.35 10.27 -41.87
CA ASN A 651 -19.89 10.16 -43.22
C ASN A 651 -20.48 8.78 -43.54
N CYS A 652 -20.36 7.80 -42.63
CA CYS A 652 -20.97 6.48 -42.80
C CYS A 652 -22.49 6.48 -42.55
N TRP A 653 -23.05 7.54 -41.94
CA TRP A 653 -24.50 7.70 -41.71
C TRP A 653 -25.15 6.46 -41.05
N ILE A 654 -24.59 6.06 -39.92
CA ILE A 654 -25.09 4.94 -39.13
C ILE A 654 -26.26 5.40 -38.25
N ASP A 655 -27.39 4.70 -38.37
CA ASP A 655 -28.58 4.97 -37.58
C ASP A 655 -29.06 3.73 -36.81
N LEU A 656 -28.94 3.79 -35.48
CA LEU A 656 -29.38 2.72 -34.58
C LEU A 656 -30.89 2.46 -34.62
N PHE A 657 -31.71 3.43 -34.99
CA PHE A 657 -33.16 3.23 -35.10
C PHE A 657 -33.52 2.27 -36.25
N ILE A 658 -32.74 2.30 -37.34
CA ILE A 658 -32.88 1.33 -38.45
C ILE A 658 -32.52 -0.07 -37.97
N CYS A 659 -31.45 -0.19 -37.17
CA CYS A 659 -31.06 -1.47 -36.57
C CYS A 659 -32.14 -2.00 -35.62
N TRP A 660 -32.71 -1.13 -34.78
CA TRP A 660 -33.80 -1.48 -33.87
C TRP A 660 -35.04 -1.98 -34.62
N GLU A 661 -35.45 -1.31 -35.69
CA GLU A 661 -36.60 -1.71 -36.52
C GLU A 661 -36.36 -3.05 -37.24
N ARG A 662 -35.14 -3.28 -37.73
CA ARG A 662 -34.75 -4.55 -38.38
C ARG A 662 -34.65 -5.72 -37.41
N ALA A 663 -34.26 -5.48 -36.16
CA ALA A 663 -34.08 -6.53 -35.17
C ALA A 663 -35.40 -7.20 -34.77
N GLN A 664 -36.56 -6.53 -34.91
CA GLN A 664 -37.89 -7.09 -34.64
C GLN A 664 -38.00 -7.81 -33.28
N GLY A 665 -37.38 -7.24 -32.25
CA GLY A 665 -37.36 -7.81 -30.89
C GLY A 665 -36.39 -8.97 -30.69
N GLN A 666 -35.66 -9.42 -31.72
CA GLN A 666 -34.64 -10.45 -31.59
C GLN A 666 -33.32 -9.87 -31.08
N PRO A 667 -32.63 -10.55 -30.15
CA PRO A 667 -31.31 -10.15 -29.71
C PRO A 667 -30.27 -10.38 -30.81
N PHE A 668 -29.26 -9.51 -30.86
CA PHE A 668 -28.12 -9.68 -31.76
C PHE A 668 -26.81 -9.34 -31.06
N THR A 669 -25.70 -9.89 -31.53
CA THR A 669 -24.36 -9.51 -31.08
C THR A 669 -23.71 -8.54 -32.06
N TYR A 670 -22.75 -7.75 -31.59
CA TYR A 670 -21.97 -6.88 -32.48
C TYR A 670 -21.24 -7.67 -33.57
N VAL A 671 -20.75 -8.87 -33.25
CA VAL A 671 -20.10 -9.76 -34.23
C VAL A 671 -21.08 -10.12 -35.34
N GLN A 672 -22.32 -10.51 -35.00
CA GLN A 672 -23.36 -10.80 -35.99
C GLN A 672 -23.67 -9.58 -36.87
N LEU A 673 -23.75 -8.38 -36.27
CA LEU A 673 -23.93 -7.14 -37.03
C LEU A 673 -22.78 -6.93 -38.03
N CYS A 674 -21.53 -7.11 -37.60
CA CYS A 674 -20.34 -6.95 -38.44
C CYS A 674 -20.24 -7.99 -39.56
N THR A 675 -20.74 -9.22 -39.37
CA THR A 675 -20.73 -10.24 -40.45
C THR A 675 -21.57 -9.84 -41.66
N GLN A 676 -22.53 -8.92 -41.48
CA GLN A 676 -23.43 -8.47 -42.54
C GLN A 676 -22.93 -7.20 -43.25
N VAL A 677 -21.88 -6.57 -42.72
CA VAL A 677 -21.30 -5.32 -43.24
C VAL A 677 -19.94 -5.64 -43.85
N ALA A 678 -19.73 -5.33 -45.14
CA ALA A 678 -18.46 -5.62 -45.80
C ALA A 678 -17.38 -4.55 -45.52
N ASP A 679 -17.80 -3.30 -45.32
CA ASP A 679 -16.92 -2.15 -45.17
C ASP A 679 -16.37 -2.01 -43.74
N GLU A 680 -15.06 -1.81 -43.61
CA GLU A 680 -14.39 -1.71 -42.30
C GLU A 680 -14.77 -0.44 -41.53
N ASP A 681 -14.93 0.68 -42.23
CA ASP A 681 -15.27 1.97 -41.63
C ASP A 681 -16.72 1.96 -41.15
N GLU A 682 -17.62 1.33 -41.91
CA GLU A 682 -19.01 1.14 -41.53
C GLU A 682 -19.13 0.25 -40.27
N ARG A 683 -18.39 -0.85 -40.18
CA ARG A 683 -18.32 -1.67 -38.95
C ARG A 683 -17.89 -0.83 -37.75
N LEU A 684 -16.82 -0.05 -37.91
CA LEU A 684 -16.30 0.80 -36.85
C LEU A 684 -17.30 1.88 -36.43
N ALA A 685 -18.01 2.49 -37.38
CA ALA A 685 -19.06 3.45 -37.11
C ALA A 685 -20.25 2.83 -36.35
N TRP A 686 -20.66 1.60 -36.70
CA TRP A 686 -21.68 0.84 -35.95
C TRP A 686 -21.28 0.60 -34.49
N GLY A 687 -20.03 0.20 -34.25
CA GLY A 687 -19.52 -0.02 -32.90
C GLY A 687 -19.54 1.26 -32.05
N LEU A 688 -19.13 2.39 -32.63
CA LEU A 688 -19.14 3.70 -31.96
C LEU A 688 -20.54 4.14 -31.58
N GLU A 689 -21.49 4.03 -32.50
CA GLU A 689 -22.88 4.40 -32.27
C GLU A 689 -23.52 3.51 -31.19
N LEU A 690 -23.34 2.18 -31.26
CA LEU A 690 -23.85 1.25 -30.24
C LEU A 690 -23.27 1.55 -28.85
N LEU A 691 -21.99 1.90 -28.74
CA LEU A 691 -21.37 2.25 -27.46
C LEU A 691 -21.82 3.61 -26.93
N ALA A 692 -22.05 4.59 -27.81
CA ALA A 692 -22.47 5.93 -27.42
C ALA A 692 -23.96 6.02 -27.09
N HIS A 693 -24.80 5.33 -27.85
CA HIS A 693 -26.25 5.54 -27.88
C HIS A 693 -27.06 4.24 -27.82
N GLY A 694 -26.44 3.05 -27.89
CA GLY A 694 -27.15 1.77 -27.92
C GLY A 694 -28.07 1.52 -26.72
N ARG A 695 -27.71 1.98 -25.52
CA ARG A 695 -28.54 1.82 -24.31
C ARG A 695 -29.87 2.59 -24.35
N GLU A 696 -30.01 3.55 -25.26
CA GLU A 696 -31.26 4.29 -25.46
C GLU A 696 -32.30 3.47 -26.24
N LEU A 697 -31.86 2.45 -26.99
CA LEU A 697 -32.72 1.63 -27.85
C LEU A 697 -32.66 0.12 -27.53
N PHE A 698 -31.66 -0.32 -26.77
CA PHE A 698 -31.40 -1.73 -26.50
C PHE A 698 -30.99 -1.96 -25.04
N ASN A 699 -31.48 -3.05 -24.44
CA ASN A 699 -30.91 -3.63 -23.23
C ASN A 699 -29.66 -4.44 -23.59
N ARG A 700 -28.63 -4.38 -22.74
CA ARG A 700 -27.38 -5.11 -22.95
C ARG A 700 -27.24 -6.27 -21.97
N GLU A 701 -27.16 -7.49 -22.50
CA GLU A 701 -26.93 -8.73 -21.74
C GLU A 701 -25.68 -9.43 -22.28
N GLY A 702 -24.56 -9.29 -21.55
CA GLY A 702 -23.26 -9.77 -22.01
C GLY A 702 -22.83 -9.08 -23.33
N GLU A 703 -22.66 -9.87 -24.37
CA GLU A 703 -22.33 -9.43 -25.74
C GLU A 703 -23.57 -9.17 -26.62
N SER A 704 -24.77 -9.47 -26.11
CA SER A 704 -26.02 -9.35 -26.85
C SER A 704 -26.71 -8.02 -26.56
N TRP A 705 -27.32 -7.46 -27.60
CA TRP A 705 -28.17 -6.28 -27.57
C TRP A 705 -29.60 -6.70 -27.87
N LEU A 706 -30.48 -6.53 -26.88
CA LEU A 706 -31.89 -6.85 -26.97
C LEU A 706 -32.70 -5.56 -27.21
N PRO A 707 -33.46 -5.45 -28.31
CA PRO A 707 -34.29 -4.27 -28.59
C PRO A 707 -35.27 -3.96 -27.45
N LEU A 708 -35.39 -2.69 -27.07
CA LEU A 708 -36.45 -2.24 -26.17
C LEU A 708 -37.82 -2.38 -26.84
N GLU A 709 -38.86 -2.54 -26.03
CA GLU A 709 -40.23 -2.68 -26.53
C GLU A 709 -40.70 -1.39 -27.24
N SER A 710 -41.51 -1.53 -28.29
CA SER A 710 -41.97 -0.39 -29.09
C SER A 710 -42.71 0.66 -28.25
N GLU A 711 -43.48 0.24 -27.24
CA GLU A 711 -44.17 1.15 -26.33
C GLU A 711 -43.19 2.05 -25.54
N GLN A 712 -42.01 1.55 -25.20
CA GLN A 712 -40.99 2.31 -24.47
C GLN A 712 -40.31 3.35 -25.37
N ILE A 713 -40.03 3.00 -26.63
CA ILE A 713 -39.41 3.91 -27.60
C ILE A 713 -40.40 5.00 -28.03
N GLU A 714 -41.66 4.63 -28.31
CA GLU A 714 -42.68 5.56 -28.80
C GLU A 714 -43.15 6.57 -27.74
N LYS A 715 -42.99 6.26 -26.44
CA LYS A 715 -43.21 7.22 -25.35
C LYS A 715 -42.28 8.44 -25.39
N ASN A 716 -41.12 8.33 -26.04
CA ASN A 716 -40.21 9.45 -26.21
C ASN A 716 -40.59 10.23 -27.50
N PRO A 717 -41.07 11.49 -27.40
CA PRO A 717 -41.53 12.24 -28.56
C PRO A 717 -40.44 12.44 -29.63
N GLY A 718 -39.17 12.58 -29.21
CA GLY A 718 -38.06 12.74 -30.14
C GLY A 718 -37.73 11.45 -30.90
N PHE A 719 -37.88 10.29 -30.26
CA PHE A 719 -37.65 8.98 -30.88
C PHE A 719 -38.79 8.60 -31.81
N SER A 720 -40.03 8.82 -31.37
CA SER A 720 -41.23 8.65 -32.20
C SER A 720 -41.14 9.48 -33.48
N GLN A 721 -40.75 10.77 -33.36
CA GLN A 721 -40.55 11.63 -34.52
C GLN A 721 -39.42 11.13 -35.44
N HIS A 722 -38.29 10.68 -34.88
CA HIS A 722 -37.18 10.14 -35.66
C HIS A 722 -37.60 8.89 -36.46
N LEU A 723 -38.29 7.94 -35.81
CA LEU A 723 -38.85 6.76 -36.45
C LEU A 723 -39.87 7.10 -37.54
N ALA A 724 -40.72 8.10 -37.33
CA ALA A 724 -41.67 8.55 -38.34
C ALA A 724 -40.95 9.03 -39.61
N LEU A 725 -39.82 9.74 -39.46
CA LEU A 725 -39.01 10.19 -40.60
C LEU A 725 -38.31 9.03 -41.31
N ILE A 726 -37.80 8.03 -40.58
CA ILE A 726 -37.22 6.81 -41.18
C ILE A 726 -38.29 6.08 -42.01
N ARG A 727 -39.47 5.86 -41.45
CA ARG A 727 -40.59 5.15 -42.09
C ARG A 727 -41.14 5.89 -43.30
N ALA A 728 -41.09 7.22 -43.31
CA ALA A 728 -41.47 8.02 -44.48
C ALA A 728 -40.54 7.78 -45.68
N GLY A 729 -39.27 7.45 -45.42
CA GLY A 729 -38.33 6.97 -46.43
C GLY A 729 -37.74 8.04 -47.34
N VAL A 730 -36.91 7.59 -48.28
CA VAL A 730 -36.24 8.43 -49.27
C VAL A 730 -37.27 9.16 -50.13
N GLY A 731 -37.07 10.46 -50.35
CA GLY A 731 -37.93 11.29 -51.19
C GLY A 731 -39.18 11.81 -50.51
N ALA A 732 -39.43 11.47 -49.23
CA ALA A 732 -40.54 12.03 -48.47
C ALA A 732 -40.44 13.56 -48.38
N ALA A 733 -41.56 14.23 -48.65
CA ALA A 733 -41.66 15.68 -48.54
C ALA A 733 -41.71 16.11 -47.07
N VAL A 734 -40.82 17.01 -46.68
CA VAL A 734 -40.71 17.53 -45.31
C VAL A 734 -40.61 19.06 -45.31
N THR A 735 -40.82 19.67 -44.15
CA THR A 735 -40.46 21.06 -43.89
C THR A 735 -39.43 21.17 -42.78
N VAL A 736 -38.48 22.08 -42.95
CA VAL A 736 -37.50 22.46 -41.93
C VAL A 736 -37.56 23.98 -41.80
N ASN A 737 -37.94 24.48 -40.63
CA ASN A 737 -38.19 25.92 -40.40
C ASN A 737 -39.09 26.53 -41.50
N ASP A 738 -40.21 25.86 -41.79
CA ASP A 738 -41.21 26.24 -42.81
C ASP A 738 -40.73 26.26 -44.27
N GLN A 739 -39.50 25.83 -44.55
CA GLN A 739 -38.97 25.67 -45.92
C GLN A 739 -39.11 24.23 -46.41
N PRO A 740 -39.53 23.99 -47.66
CA PRO A 740 -39.73 22.65 -48.20
C PRO A 740 -38.40 21.97 -48.51
N ALA A 741 -38.30 20.70 -48.14
CA ALA A 741 -37.17 19.82 -48.44
C ALA A 741 -37.64 18.38 -48.67
N ILE A 742 -36.74 17.52 -49.12
CA ILE A 742 -36.96 16.06 -49.18
C ILE A 742 -35.92 15.32 -48.35
N LEU A 743 -36.30 14.19 -47.78
CA LEU A 743 -35.35 13.26 -47.13
C LEU A 743 -34.49 12.57 -48.19
N THR A 744 -33.16 12.55 -48.03
CA THR A 744 -32.28 11.79 -48.94
C THR A 744 -32.16 10.31 -48.56
N GLY A 745 -32.69 9.95 -47.38
CA GLY A 745 -32.59 8.61 -46.79
C GLY A 745 -31.36 8.39 -45.91
N LYS A 746 -30.39 9.31 -45.91
CA LYS A 746 -29.26 9.23 -44.98
C LYS A 746 -29.65 9.81 -43.62
N SER A 747 -29.33 9.08 -42.57
CA SER A 747 -29.65 9.44 -41.19
C SER A 747 -28.58 8.92 -40.25
N SER A 748 -28.48 9.54 -39.08
CA SER A 748 -27.69 9.07 -37.96
C SER A 748 -28.35 9.51 -36.65
N TRP A 749 -27.71 9.30 -35.50
CA TRP A 749 -28.29 9.65 -34.20
C TRP A 749 -28.88 11.07 -34.17
N ARG A 750 -30.22 11.15 -34.24
CA ARG A 750 -31.03 12.38 -34.27
C ARG A 750 -30.75 13.35 -35.44
N LEU A 751 -30.06 12.92 -36.50
CA LEU A 751 -29.75 13.74 -37.67
C LEU A 751 -30.25 13.08 -38.95
N PHE A 752 -30.74 13.88 -39.89
CA PHE A 752 -31.08 13.47 -41.25
C PHE A 752 -30.36 14.36 -42.25
N GLU A 753 -29.99 13.79 -43.38
CA GLU A 753 -29.65 14.56 -44.57
C GLU A 753 -30.94 14.91 -45.32
N ILE A 754 -31.11 16.20 -45.59
CA ILE A 754 -32.20 16.72 -46.40
C ILE A 754 -31.66 17.40 -47.65
N GLN A 755 -32.46 17.43 -48.70
CA GLN A 755 -32.21 18.24 -49.90
C GLN A 755 -33.28 19.32 -50.02
N TRP A 756 -32.86 20.59 -50.05
CA TRP A 756 -33.79 21.72 -50.16
C TRP A 756 -34.50 21.75 -51.52
N GLN A 757 -35.81 22.01 -51.52
CA GLN A 757 -36.64 22.06 -52.74
C GLN A 757 -36.89 23.49 -53.23
N ALA A 758 -36.67 24.51 -52.41
CA ALA A 758 -36.90 25.91 -52.77
C ALA A 758 -35.90 26.85 -52.09
N GLY A 759 -35.73 28.06 -52.66
CA GLY A 759 -34.83 29.09 -52.13
C GLY A 759 -33.42 29.05 -52.73
N PRO A 760 -32.50 29.92 -52.26
CA PRO A 760 -31.14 30.05 -52.80
C PRO A 760 -30.25 28.82 -52.57
N THR A 761 -30.68 27.89 -51.71
CA THR A 761 -30.01 26.62 -51.40
C THR A 761 -30.68 25.43 -52.07
N ALA A 762 -31.62 25.63 -53.01
CA ALA A 762 -32.31 24.55 -53.71
C ALA A 762 -31.31 23.57 -54.34
N GLY A 763 -31.57 22.27 -54.15
CA GLY A 763 -30.68 21.19 -54.59
C GLY A 763 -29.50 20.88 -53.65
N GLN A 764 -29.20 21.74 -52.67
CA GLN A 764 -28.11 21.50 -51.71
C GLN A 764 -28.52 20.57 -50.57
N HIS A 765 -27.58 19.74 -50.12
CA HIS A 765 -27.77 18.78 -49.05
C HIS A 765 -27.33 19.35 -47.71
N HIS A 766 -28.11 19.16 -46.65
CA HIS A 766 -27.80 19.65 -45.31
C HIS A 766 -28.11 18.61 -44.23
N LYS A 767 -27.27 18.55 -43.19
CA LYS A 767 -27.55 17.76 -41.97
C LYS A 767 -28.46 18.56 -41.05
N VAL A 768 -29.62 18.01 -40.69
CA VAL A 768 -30.63 18.67 -39.84
C VAL A 768 -31.08 17.72 -38.73
N ARG A 769 -31.30 18.27 -37.53
CA ARG A 769 -31.83 17.48 -36.40
C ARG A 769 -33.27 17.06 -36.65
N SER A 770 -33.59 15.80 -36.36
CA SER A 770 -34.93 15.22 -36.53
C SER A 770 -36.04 16.06 -35.89
N ALA A 771 -35.78 16.63 -34.70
CA ALA A 771 -36.70 17.51 -33.99
C ALA A 771 -37.16 18.74 -34.80
N ASN A 772 -36.34 19.20 -35.74
CA ASN A 772 -36.59 20.38 -36.59
C ASN A 772 -37.24 20.03 -37.93
N ILE A 773 -37.49 18.75 -38.20
CA ILE A 773 -38.06 18.27 -39.46
C ILE A 773 -39.52 17.86 -39.22
N ARG A 774 -40.45 18.41 -40.01
CA ARG A 774 -41.87 18.03 -39.98
C ARG A 774 -42.22 17.30 -41.27
N LEU A 775 -42.88 16.15 -41.15
CA LEU A 775 -43.49 15.47 -42.30
C LEU A 775 -44.65 16.33 -42.81
N LYS A 776 -44.75 16.46 -44.14
CA LYS A 776 -45.89 17.14 -44.78
C LYS A 776 -47.13 16.26 -44.85
#